data_AF-A0A3D1FC64-F1
#
_entry.id   AF-A0A3D1FC64-F1
#
_cell.length_a   1.000
_cell.length_b   1.000
_cell.length_c   1.000
_cell.angle_alpha   90.00
_cell.angle_beta   90.00
_cell.angle_gamma   90.00
#
_symmetry.space_group_name_H-M   'P 1'
#
loop_
_entity.id
_entity.type
_entity.pdbx_description
1 polymer ?
#
loop_
_entity_poly.entity_id
_entity_poly.type
_entity_poly.pdbx_seq_one_letter_code
_entity_poly.pdbx_strand_id
1 'polypeptide(L)'
;MKNILYVSPYAHIGGGELSLLAILKNLNREVFKVEVVCYEEGQFVERIKETGITCKVIKRNSFFSNFSIVGSIYWLIRKKKINLVCVNSLDIRAGFAAYLAGVPFLGHLRIIFPFAWPDFLFVRLSARIMAVSHAVVDGFCAHYPQLRSKFVVLLNAVEMPLGIIPVPLRDEFGLSNNAWLIGMVGRIDPYKGHAVFVDAARLIKKGIPEAVFFIVGEEAHDQEGSHYVSVLKERITTCGLSESFVFSGFRQDIMNVISALDTVVIPSLELKKKGGVLKEGFGRVAVEAAVCGVPVVASKVGGLKEIIQDAVTGILVSADNPQELAEGVVTVFKDKEKRLSIIHEARKNARLLYGLSGHMRALEGIYCSVLGIKQDNDNPCMACGNTYFGRLEQDSGYEVLQCVRCGLSYVDPLPPEELLKERYSRDYYKPWLVRQRKARVRMWKRRIKIVNRFFNNAGRLLDVGCGEGLFLELSKADGWDVTGTEFSSFAVHYIKEKLGIEAYEGDVTDIDVGSEKFDAVTLWHVLEHTKNPLEVLKKIRDIISDNGVLIVAVPNLNNKISQVIYRFLKGKRLHLFSPADRELHLVFFTPASIRMVLDKAGFDVIEVVPDYGCIRWQERLLNSVNRLFYLISGQMVFDAFEVHARPRERG
;
A
#
# COMPACT_ATOMS: atom_id res chain seq x y z
N MET A 1 -3.43 -8.07 -2.20
CA MET A 1 -3.02 -6.66 -2.27
C MET A 1 -4.04 -5.80 -1.52
N LYS A 2 -3.65 -4.62 -1.05
CA LYS A 2 -4.58 -3.63 -0.49
C LYS A 2 -4.96 -2.59 -1.55
N ASN A 3 -6.24 -2.30 -1.68
CA ASN A 3 -6.74 -1.34 -2.65
C ASN A 3 -6.79 0.06 -2.03
N ILE A 4 -6.08 1.01 -2.62
CA ILE A 4 -6.05 2.42 -2.19
C ILE A 4 -6.81 3.26 -3.21
N LEU A 5 -7.70 4.12 -2.72
CA LEU A 5 -8.38 5.13 -3.52
C LEU A 5 -7.75 6.51 -3.23
N TYR A 6 -7.13 7.11 -4.24
CA TYR A 6 -6.75 8.52 -4.16
C TYR A 6 -7.88 9.41 -4.64
N VAL A 7 -8.13 10.49 -3.93
CA VAL A 7 -9.11 11.51 -4.32
C VAL A 7 -8.41 12.86 -4.43
N SER A 8 -8.42 13.44 -5.64
CA SER A 8 -7.95 14.80 -5.89
C SER A 8 -9.13 15.68 -6.31
N PRO A 9 -9.53 16.68 -5.50
CA PRO A 9 -10.67 17.53 -5.87
C PRO A 9 -10.46 18.40 -7.10
N TYR A 10 -9.20 18.56 -7.53
CA TYR A 10 -8.76 19.38 -8.65
C TYR A 10 -8.06 18.51 -9.70
N ALA A 11 -8.18 18.91 -10.98
CA ALA A 11 -7.51 18.24 -12.10
C ALA A 11 -6.50 19.13 -12.86
N HIS A 12 -6.23 20.33 -12.36
CA HIS A 12 -5.15 21.20 -12.86
C HIS A 12 -3.79 20.80 -12.27
N ILE A 13 -2.71 20.96 -13.03
CA ILE A 13 -1.37 20.60 -12.57
C ILE A 13 -0.82 21.72 -11.67
N GLY A 14 -0.75 21.44 -10.36
CA GLY A 14 0.00 22.22 -9.40
C GLY A 14 1.07 21.39 -8.68
N GLY A 15 1.77 22.02 -7.73
CA GLY A 15 2.79 21.32 -6.93
C GLY A 15 2.23 20.13 -6.14
N GLY A 16 0.96 20.17 -5.75
CA GLY A 16 0.30 19.07 -5.05
C GLY A 16 0.00 17.87 -5.94
N GLU A 17 -0.46 18.13 -7.16
CA GLU A 17 -0.77 17.13 -8.18
C GLU A 17 0.51 16.51 -8.75
N LEU A 18 1.58 17.30 -8.94
CA LEU A 18 2.90 16.78 -9.31
C LEU A 18 3.45 15.84 -8.24
N SER A 19 3.39 16.22 -6.96
CA SER A 19 3.76 15.33 -5.86
C SER A 19 2.91 14.06 -5.83
N LEU A 20 1.59 14.17 -6.08
CA LEU A 20 0.72 12.99 -6.15
C LEU A 20 1.09 12.09 -7.34
N LEU A 21 1.40 12.65 -8.51
CA LEU A 21 1.83 11.88 -9.67
C LEU A 21 3.12 11.09 -9.38
N ALA A 22 4.09 11.72 -8.71
CA ALA A 22 5.33 11.04 -8.29
C ALA A 22 5.04 9.86 -7.34
N ILE A 23 4.14 10.06 -6.36
CA ILE A 23 3.67 8.99 -5.46
C ILE A 23 3.03 7.85 -6.26
N LEU A 24 2.10 8.18 -7.16
CA LEU A 24 1.38 7.20 -7.97
C LEU A 24 2.34 6.37 -8.84
N LYS A 25 3.37 6.98 -9.43
CA LYS A 25 4.36 6.28 -10.26
C LYS A 25 5.23 5.30 -9.47
N ASN A 26 5.53 5.62 -8.20
CA ASN A 26 6.57 4.91 -7.43
C ASN A 26 6.04 4.04 -6.29
N LEU A 27 4.73 4.02 -6.06
CA LEU A 27 4.11 3.20 -5.01
C LEU A 27 4.34 1.70 -5.28
N ASN A 28 4.70 0.94 -4.25
CA ASN A 28 4.91 -0.50 -4.34
C ASN A 28 3.63 -1.23 -4.81
N ARG A 29 3.63 -1.65 -6.08
CA ARG A 29 2.50 -2.30 -6.75
C ARG A 29 2.28 -3.75 -6.33
N GLU A 30 3.26 -4.38 -5.68
CA GLU A 30 3.09 -5.72 -5.12
C GLU A 30 2.22 -5.70 -3.85
N VAL A 31 2.19 -4.57 -3.14
CA VAL A 31 1.42 -4.37 -1.92
C VAL A 31 0.13 -3.60 -2.20
N PHE A 32 0.22 -2.52 -2.97
CA PHE A 32 -0.86 -1.55 -3.15
C PHE A 32 -1.37 -1.49 -4.59
N LYS A 33 -2.66 -1.82 -4.75
CA LYS A 33 -3.41 -1.55 -5.98
C LYS A 33 -4.06 -0.18 -5.86
N VAL A 34 -3.98 0.64 -6.91
CA VAL A 34 -4.44 2.04 -6.85
C VAL A 34 -5.57 2.31 -7.83
N GLU A 35 -6.53 3.09 -7.36
CA GLU A 35 -7.58 3.73 -8.14
C GLU A 35 -7.54 5.25 -7.84
N VAL A 36 -7.83 6.10 -8.82
CA VAL A 36 -7.84 7.55 -8.63
C VAL A 36 -9.20 8.13 -8.99
N VAL A 37 -9.65 9.12 -8.23
CA VAL A 37 -10.86 9.91 -8.50
C VAL A 37 -10.53 11.39 -8.56
N CYS A 38 -11.04 12.05 -9.59
CA CYS A 38 -11.05 13.51 -9.72
C CYS A 38 -12.49 14.03 -9.86
N TYR A 39 -12.72 15.30 -9.54
CA TYR A 39 -14.06 15.91 -9.65
C TYR A 39 -14.31 16.66 -10.96
N GLU A 40 -13.28 16.79 -11.78
CA GLU A 40 -13.30 17.46 -13.06
C GLU A 40 -12.29 16.79 -14.00
N GLU A 41 -12.46 17.02 -15.30
CA GLU A 41 -11.45 16.66 -16.29
C GLU A 41 -10.31 17.70 -16.25
N GLY A 42 -9.11 17.32 -16.69
CA GLY A 42 -7.99 18.24 -16.78
C GLY A 42 -6.66 17.53 -17.05
N GLN A 43 -5.60 18.31 -17.22
CA GLN A 43 -4.25 17.82 -17.54
C GLN A 43 -3.74 16.76 -16.55
N PHE A 44 -4.13 16.86 -15.26
CA PHE A 44 -3.75 15.86 -14.27
C PHE A 44 -4.38 14.48 -14.54
N VAL A 45 -5.64 14.45 -14.98
CA VAL A 45 -6.34 13.20 -15.34
C VAL A 45 -5.68 12.53 -16.55
N GLU A 46 -5.29 13.32 -17.55
CA GLU A 46 -4.56 12.85 -18.74
C GLU A 46 -3.23 12.21 -18.34
N ARG A 47 -2.42 12.89 -17.52
CA ARG A 47 -1.15 12.36 -17.03
C ARG A 47 -1.29 11.09 -16.18
N ILE A 48 -2.39 10.93 -15.44
CA ILE A 48 -2.64 9.67 -14.72
C ILE A 48 -2.92 8.54 -15.72
N LYS A 49 -3.71 8.79 -16.78
CA LYS A 49 -4.02 7.78 -17.79
C LYS A 49 -2.76 7.27 -18.50
N GLU A 50 -1.79 8.15 -18.77
CA GLU A 50 -0.48 7.80 -19.34
C GLU A 50 0.32 6.81 -18.47
N THR A 51 0.08 6.78 -17.15
CA THR A 51 0.74 5.83 -16.23
C THR A 51 0.09 4.45 -16.20
N GLY A 52 -1.00 4.22 -16.94
CA GLY A 52 -1.78 2.97 -16.91
C GLY A 52 -2.65 2.81 -15.66
N ILE A 53 -2.77 3.84 -14.82
CA ILE A 53 -3.62 3.84 -13.63
C ILE A 53 -5.06 4.25 -14.01
N THR A 54 -6.04 3.53 -13.50
CA THR A 54 -7.45 3.90 -13.66
C THR A 54 -7.76 5.21 -12.94
N CYS A 55 -8.20 6.23 -13.69
CA CYS A 55 -8.72 7.48 -13.14
C CYS A 55 -10.20 7.65 -13.52
N LYS A 56 -11.06 7.86 -12.52
CA LYS A 56 -12.49 8.11 -12.70
C LYS A 56 -12.82 9.57 -12.38
N VAL A 57 -13.51 10.25 -13.30
CA VAL A 57 -14.02 11.60 -13.07
C VAL A 57 -15.46 11.55 -12.56
N ILE A 58 -15.73 12.22 -11.44
CA ILE A 58 -17.06 12.38 -10.84
C ILE A 58 -17.43 13.87 -10.90
N LYS A 59 -18.12 14.27 -11.97
CA LYS A 59 -18.44 15.68 -12.25
C LYS A 59 -19.25 16.32 -11.12
N ARG A 60 -18.91 17.57 -10.76
CA ARG A 60 -19.71 18.41 -9.88
C ARG A 60 -20.97 18.89 -10.61
N ASN A 61 -22.12 18.27 -10.38
CA ASN A 61 -23.40 18.81 -10.87
C ASN A 61 -23.96 19.84 -9.85
N SER A 62 -24.83 20.77 -10.24
CA SER A 62 -25.31 21.87 -9.36
C SER A 62 -25.96 21.38 -8.03
N PHE A 63 -26.22 22.31 -7.10
CA PHE A 63 -26.86 22.26 -5.75
C PHE A 63 -26.83 20.95 -4.92
N PHE A 64 -27.16 19.78 -5.49
CA PHE A 64 -27.04 18.44 -4.89
C PHE A 64 -25.66 17.74 -5.11
N SER A 65 -24.68 18.40 -5.73
CA SER A 65 -23.34 17.81 -6.03
C SER A 65 -22.73 17.06 -4.86
N ASN A 66 -22.78 17.64 -3.67
CA ASN A 66 -22.06 17.12 -2.53
C ASN A 66 -22.56 15.73 -2.12
N PHE A 67 -23.87 15.50 -2.10
CA PHE A 67 -24.45 14.18 -1.84
C PHE A 67 -24.14 13.19 -2.95
N SER A 68 -24.17 13.64 -4.21
CA SER A 68 -23.84 12.78 -5.36
C SER A 68 -22.37 12.33 -5.35
N ILE A 69 -21.44 13.20 -4.94
CA ILE A 69 -20.01 12.88 -4.79
C ILE A 69 -19.81 11.88 -3.66
N VAL A 70 -20.39 12.13 -2.48
CA VAL A 70 -20.31 11.23 -1.33
C VAL A 70 -20.83 9.84 -1.69
N GLY A 71 -22.03 9.76 -2.29
CA GLY A 71 -22.65 8.50 -2.71
C GLY A 71 -21.83 7.76 -3.77
N SER A 72 -21.29 8.48 -4.76
CA SER A 72 -20.47 7.89 -5.82
C SER A 72 -19.15 7.34 -5.29
N ILE A 73 -18.48 8.06 -4.38
CA ILE A 73 -17.25 7.59 -3.72
C ILE A 73 -17.57 6.40 -2.81
N TYR A 74 -18.64 6.47 -2.01
CA TYR A 74 -19.09 5.37 -1.16
C TYR A 74 -19.31 4.10 -1.97
N TRP A 75 -20.07 4.17 -3.07
CA TRP A 75 -20.34 3.00 -3.90
C TRP A 75 -19.07 2.47 -4.58
N LEU A 76 -18.18 3.36 -5.01
CA LEU A 76 -16.87 2.96 -5.54
C LEU A 76 -16.04 2.21 -4.49
N ILE A 77 -15.98 2.73 -3.26
CA ILE A 77 -15.30 2.08 -2.13
C ILE A 77 -15.82 0.66 -1.93
N ARG A 78 -17.14 0.48 -1.92
CA ARG A 78 -17.77 -0.84 -1.75
C ARG A 78 -17.51 -1.76 -2.94
N LYS A 79 -17.72 -1.29 -4.17
CA LYS A 79 -17.55 -2.07 -5.41
C LYS A 79 -16.12 -2.54 -5.61
N LYS A 80 -15.15 -1.66 -5.37
CA LYS A 80 -13.71 -1.94 -5.57
C LYS A 80 -13.05 -2.52 -4.32
N LYS A 81 -13.78 -2.74 -3.22
CA LYS A 81 -13.25 -3.25 -1.95
C LYS A 81 -12.04 -2.42 -1.47
N ILE A 82 -12.17 -1.09 -1.49
CA ILE A 82 -11.12 -0.17 -1.09
C ILE A 82 -10.80 -0.36 0.40
N ASN A 83 -9.51 -0.38 0.73
CA ASN A 83 -8.99 -0.56 2.09
C ASN A 83 -8.51 0.74 2.73
N LEU A 84 -8.12 1.73 1.92
CA LEU A 84 -7.64 3.04 2.37
C LEU A 84 -8.07 4.12 1.38
N VAL A 85 -8.52 5.27 1.88
CA VAL A 85 -8.78 6.46 1.05
C VAL A 85 -7.74 7.53 1.36
N CYS A 86 -7.06 8.04 0.33
CA CYS A 86 -6.06 9.09 0.45
C CYS A 86 -6.56 10.35 -0.28
N VAL A 87 -6.87 11.39 0.48
CA VAL A 87 -7.39 12.65 -0.06
C VAL A 87 -6.24 13.63 -0.21
N ASN A 88 -5.99 14.13 -1.43
CA ASN A 88 -4.90 15.06 -1.75
C ASN A 88 -5.18 16.51 -1.30
N SER A 89 -6.04 16.68 -0.30
CA SER A 89 -6.47 17.94 0.31
C SER A 89 -7.31 17.64 1.57
N LEU A 90 -7.92 18.67 2.17
CA LEU A 90 -8.97 18.51 3.19
C LEU A 90 -10.36 18.54 2.55
N ASP A 91 -10.77 17.45 1.91
CA ASP A 91 -12.12 17.37 1.32
C ASP A 91 -13.07 16.50 2.17
N ILE A 92 -13.96 17.17 2.91
CA ILE A 92 -14.93 16.53 3.80
C ILE A 92 -15.84 15.53 3.08
N ARG A 93 -16.13 15.72 1.78
CA ARG A 93 -17.00 14.81 1.03
C ARG A 93 -16.36 13.42 0.89
N ALA A 94 -15.10 13.37 0.45
CA ALA A 94 -14.34 12.13 0.35
C ALA A 94 -14.12 11.49 1.72
N GLY A 95 -13.75 12.30 2.73
CA GLY A 95 -13.55 11.81 4.11
C GLY A 95 -14.83 11.21 4.70
N PHE A 96 -15.97 11.88 4.52
CA PHE A 96 -17.26 11.40 5.01
C PHE A 96 -17.73 10.15 4.27
N ALA A 97 -17.52 10.05 2.95
CA ALA A 97 -17.81 8.82 2.20
C ALA A 97 -17.00 7.62 2.71
N ALA A 98 -15.71 7.82 3.01
CA ALA A 98 -14.86 6.78 3.59
C ALA A 98 -15.31 6.38 5.00
N TYR A 99 -15.66 7.37 5.83
CA TYR A 99 -16.20 7.15 7.17
C TYR A 99 -17.49 6.32 7.14
N LEU A 100 -18.46 6.67 6.28
CA LEU A 100 -19.70 5.90 6.10
C LEU A 100 -19.45 4.48 5.60
N ALA A 101 -18.41 4.27 4.81
CA ALA A 101 -18.02 2.95 4.32
C ALA A 101 -17.28 2.09 5.36
N GLY A 102 -16.91 2.66 6.52
CA GLY A 102 -16.10 2.00 7.55
C GLY A 102 -14.65 1.79 7.12
N VAL A 103 -14.14 2.64 6.21
CA VAL A 103 -12.79 2.55 5.64
C VAL A 103 -11.94 3.70 6.19
N PRO A 104 -10.72 3.44 6.72
CA PRO A 104 -9.85 4.51 7.18
C PRO A 104 -9.48 5.44 6.03
N PHE A 105 -9.34 6.73 6.33
CA PHE A 105 -8.89 7.72 5.36
C PHE A 105 -7.81 8.64 5.90
N LEU A 106 -6.99 9.12 4.97
CA LEU A 106 -5.88 10.03 5.20
C LEU A 106 -6.12 11.32 4.41
N GLY A 107 -5.79 12.45 5.02
CA GLY A 107 -5.66 13.72 4.31
C GLY A 107 -4.19 14.04 4.02
N HIS A 108 -3.93 14.76 2.94
CA HIS A 108 -2.62 15.35 2.66
C HIS A 108 -2.76 16.87 2.61
N LEU A 109 -2.27 17.54 3.65
CA LEU A 109 -2.32 19.00 3.79
C LEU A 109 -1.01 19.63 3.28
N ARG A 110 -1.13 20.45 2.24
CA ARG A 110 0.02 20.97 1.47
C ARG A 110 0.28 22.47 1.63
N ILE A 111 -0.70 23.22 2.12
CA ILE A 111 -0.65 24.68 2.25
C ILE A 111 -1.27 25.10 3.58
N ILE A 112 -0.89 26.30 4.05
CA ILE A 112 -1.51 26.95 5.21
C ILE A 112 -2.50 27.96 4.66
N PHE A 113 -3.78 27.81 5.02
CA PHE A 113 -4.86 28.69 4.57
C PHE A 113 -5.88 28.88 5.72
N PRO A 114 -6.79 29.85 5.62
CA PRO A 114 -7.88 29.99 6.59
C PRO A 114 -8.71 28.70 6.73
N PHE A 115 -8.56 28.03 7.87
CA PHE A 115 -9.28 26.79 8.15
C PHE A 115 -10.69 27.07 8.62
N ALA A 116 -11.64 26.27 8.16
CA ALA A 116 -13.05 26.37 8.52
C ALA A 116 -13.50 25.12 9.30
N TRP A 117 -14.73 25.19 9.83
CA TRP A 117 -15.32 24.08 10.59
C TRP A 117 -15.37 22.72 9.83
N PRO A 118 -15.52 22.65 8.48
CA PRO A 118 -15.47 21.36 7.77
C PRO A 118 -14.07 20.73 7.81
N ASP A 119 -13.02 21.55 7.84
CA ASP A 119 -11.63 21.08 7.95
C ASP A 119 -11.40 20.44 9.31
N PHE A 120 -11.91 21.06 10.38
CA PHE A 120 -11.91 20.47 11.73
C PHE A 120 -12.56 19.08 11.74
N LEU A 121 -13.76 18.95 11.14
CA LEU A 121 -14.47 17.67 11.10
C LEU A 121 -13.70 16.63 10.28
N PHE A 122 -13.12 17.03 9.14
CA PHE A 122 -12.31 16.14 8.31
C PHE A 122 -11.12 15.59 9.09
N VAL A 123 -10.36 16.44 9.76
CA VAL A 123 -9.20 16.02 10.58
C VAL A 123 -9.65 15.14 11.74
N ARG A 124 -10.76 15.50 12.42
CA ARG A 124 -11.31 14.74 13.56
C ARG A 124 -11.69 13.31 13.18
N LEU A 125 -12.27 13.12 12.00
CA LEU A 125 -12.73 11.83 11.47
C LEU A 125 -11.61 11.03 10.79
N SER A 126 -10.54 11.70 10.34
CA SER A 126 -9.42 11.03 9.67
C SER A 126 -8.66 10.06 10.58
N ALA A 127 -8.03 9.05 9.97
CA ALA A 127 -7.07 8.21 10.67
C ALA A 127 -5.83 9.03 11.05
N ARG A 128 -5.23 9.70 10.06
CA ARG A 128 -4.13 10.66 10.18
C ARG A 128 -4.19 11.72 9.08
N ILE A 129 -3.48 12.82 9.28
CA ILE A 129 -3.21 13.85 8.28
C ILE A 129 -1.71 13.91 8.01
N MET A 130 -1.33 13.77 6.75
CA MET A 130 0.04 13.98 6.28
C MET A 130 0.23 15.46 6.00
N ALA A 131 1.12 16.13 6.72
CA ALA A 131 1.44 17.54 6.52
C ALA A 131 2.81 17.67 5.86
N VAL A 132 2.95 18.57 4.89
CA VAL A 132 4.22 18.74 4.16
C VAL A 132 5.33 19.41 4.98
N SER A 133 5.03 19.97 6.15
CA SER A 133 5.96 20.65 7.05
C SER A 133 5.39 20.77 8.47
N HIS A 134 6.24 21.08 9.45
CA HIS A 134 5.79 21.42 10.80
C HIS A 134 4.99 22.73 10.82
N ALA A 135 5.35 23.71 9.99
CA ALA A 135 4.63 24.97 9.84
C ALA A 135 3.16 24.74 9.43
N VAL A 136 2.89 23.74 8.60
CA VAL A 136 1.53 23.35 8.22
C VAL A 136 0.76 22.77 9.42
N VAL A 137 1.41 21.92 10.22
CA VAL A 137 0.81 21.37 11.45
C VAL A 137 0.50 22.50 12.44
N ASP A 138 1.48 23.36 12.69
CA ASP A 138 1.36 24.47 13.64
C ASP A 138 0.30 25.49 13.17
N GLY A 139 0.23 25.76 11.87
CA GLY A 139 -0.80 26.61 11.27
C GLY A 139 -2.22 26.10 11.52
N PHE A 140 -2.45 24.79 11.38
CA PHE A 140 -3.76 24.18 11.68
C PHE A 140 -4.02 24.12 13.19
N CYS A 141 -3.03 23.70 13.97
CA CYS A 141 -3.16 23.52 15.41
C CYS A 141 -3.24 24.84 16.20
N ALA A 142 -2.86 25.97 15.60
CA ALA A 142 -3.13 27.29 16.18
C ALA A 142 -4.65 27.52 16.39
N HIS A 143 -5.50 26.95 15.53
CA HIS A 143 -6.96 27.00 15.66
C HIS A 143 -7.52 25.79 16.42
N TYR A 144 -6.92 24.61 16.23
CA TYR A 144 -7.44 23.34 16.78
C TYR A 144 -6.33 22.51 17.46
N PRO A 145 -5.79 22.95 18.62
CA PRO A 145 -4.62 22.33 19.27
C PRO A 145 -4.87 20.87 19.70
N GLN A 146 -6.10 20.54 20.06
CA GLN A 146 -6.53 19.20 20.47
C GLN A 146 -6.38 18.13 19.38
N LEU A 147 -6.20 18.53 18.11
CA LEU A 147 -6.06 17.61 16.99
C LEU A 147 -4.60 17.36 16.57
N ARG A 148 -3.60 17.92 17.27
CA ARG A 148 -2.18 17.78 16.89
C ARG A 148 -1.73 16.33 16.71
N SER A 149 -2.22 15.43 17.56
CA SER A 149 -1.89 13.99 17.47
C SER A 149 -2.36 13.33 16.17
N LYS A 150 -3.29 13.93 15.41
CA LYS A 150 -3.72 13.42 14.10
C LYS A 150 -2.67 13.63 13.01
N PHE A 151 -1.70 14.52 13.21
CA PHE A 151 -0.75 14.89 12.18
C PHE A 151 0.51 14.02 12.20
N VAL A 152 1.01 13.72 11.01
CA VAL A 152 2.34 13.19 10.74
C VAL A 152 2.98 14.08 9.69
N VAL A 153 4.22 14.50 9.89
CA VAL A 153 4.94 15.28 8.89
C VAL A 153 5.51 14.34 7.84
N LEU A 154 5.17 14.60 6.58
CA LEU A 154 5.67 13.92 5.40
C LEU A 154 6.15 14.99 4.41
N LEU A 155 7.45 15.28 4.45
CA LEU A 155 8.09 16.27 3.58
C LEU A 155 7.89 15.91 2.11
N ASN A 156 7.71 16.91 1.23
CA ASN A 156 7.65 16.63 -0.20
C ASN A 156 9.01 16.14 -0.70
N ALA A 157 8.98 15.20 -1.66
CA ALA A 157 10.16 14.79 -2.40
C ALA A 157 10.37 15.60 -3.68
N VAL A 158 11.63 15.68 -4.06
CA VAL A 158 12.09 16.12 -5.38
C VAL A 158 12.79 14.94 -6.05
N GLU A 159 12.47 14.69 -7.32
CA GLU A 159 13.17 13.68 -8.11
C GLU A 159 14.61 14.12 -8.33
N MET A 160 15.55 13.22 -8.04
CA MET A 160 16.99 13.48 -8.24
C MET A 160 17.34 13.05 -9.67
N PRO A 161 17.52 13.98 -10.62
CA PRO A 161 17.79 13.61 -12.00
C PRO A 161 19.18 12.97 -12.13
N LEU A 162 19.30 11.98 -13.02
CA LEU A 162 20.58 11.33 -13.34
C LEU A 162 21.59 12.29 -14.01
N GLY A 163 21.09 13.37 -14.60
CA GLY A 163 21.85 14.48 -15.13
C GLY A 163 20.95 15.70 -15.29
N ILE A 164 21.52 16.88 -15.10
CA ILE A 164 20.83 18.16 -15.32
C ILE A 164 21.53 18.83 -16.49
N ILE A 165 20.77 19.11 -17.55
CA ILE A 165 21.26 19.81 -18.73
C ILE A 165 20.66 21.20 -18.67
N PRO A 166 21.45 22.25 -18.39
CA PRO A 166 20.96 23.61 -18.40
C PRO A 166 20.37 23.95 -19.75
N VAL A 167 19.17 24.52 -19.76
CA VAL A 167 18.63 25.12 -20.98
C VAL A 167 19.47 26.34 -21.37
N PRO A 168 19.67 26.59 -22.67
CA PRO A 168 20.45 27.73 -23.13
C PRO A 168 19.61 29.02 -23.05
N LEU A 169 19.18 29.42 -21.84
CA LEU A 169 18.34 30.62 -21.62
C LEU A 169 18.99 31.88 -22.21
N ARG A 170 20.33 31.95 -22.18
CA ARG A 170 21.07 33.06 -22.75
C ARG A 170 20.87 33.15 -24.25
N ASP A 171 20.93 32.04 -24.97
CA ASP A 171 20.71 32.01 -26.41
C ASP A 171 19.23 32.20 -26.76
N GLU A 172 18.32 31.55 -26.01
CA GLU A 172 16.86 31.62 -26.20
C GLU A 172 16.33 33.07 -26.13
N PHE A 173 16.94 33.89 -25.27
CA PHE A 173 16.52 35.28 -25.04
C PHE A 173 17.56 36.32 -25.49
N GLY A 174 18.61 35.92 -26.22
CA GLY A 174 19.62 36.84 -26.77
C GLY A 174 20.39 37.64 -25.71
N LEU A 175 20.69 37.03 -24.56
CA LEU A 175 21.33 37.68 -23.41
C LEU A 175 22.86 37.61 -23.49
N SER A 176 23.51 38.61 -22.86
CA SER A 176 24.97 38.62 -22.70
C SER A 176 25.48 37.41 -21.90
N ASN A 177 26.67 36.92 -22.26
CA ASN A 177 27.38 35.88 -21.48
C ASN A 177 27.73 36.34 -20.06
N ASN A 178 27.81 37.64 -19.82
CA ASN A 178 28.10 38.21 -18.50
C ASN A 178 26.85 38.48 -17.66
N ALA A 179 25.64 38.26 -18.22
CA ALA A 179 24.40 38.53 -17.49
C ALA A 179 24.28 37.64 -16.25
N TRP A 180 23.81 38.20 -15.14
CA TRP A 180 23.52 37.43 -13.93
C TRP A 180 22.03 37.10 -13.88
N LEU A 181 21.66 35.83 -14.06
CA LEU A 181 20.28 35.41 -14.24
C LEU A 181 19.63 35.10 -12.88
N ILE A 182 18.62 35.88 -12.52
CA ILE A 182 17.89 35.75 -11.26
C ILE A 182 16.47 35.32 -11.56
N GLY A 183 16.05 34.15 -11.08
CA GLY A 183 14.73 33.62 -11.39
C GLY A 183 13.81 33.44 -10.21
N MET A 184 12.53 33.73 -10.45
CA MET A 184 11.41 33.38 -9.60
C MET A 184 10.57 32.32 -10.31
N VAL A 185 10.45 31.14 -9.70
CA VAL A 185 9.76 29.99 -10.28
C VAL A 185 8.50 29.68 -9.49
N GLY A 186 7.36 29.57 -10.16
CA GLY A 186 6.10 29.17 -9.55
C GLY A 186 4.90 29.82 -10.20
N ARG A 187 3.71 29.49 -9.68
CA ARG A 187 2.45 30.09 -10.12
C ARG A 187 2.48 31.61 -9.91
N ILE A 188 2.04 32.37 -10.90
CA ILE A 188 1.98 33.84 -10.83
C ILE A 188 0.72 34.25 -10.08
N ASP A 189 0.91 34.58 -8.80
CA ASP A 189 -0.12 35.08 -7.90
C ASP A 189 0.47 36.07 -6.86
N PRO A 190 -0.36 36.87 -6.18
CA PRO A 190 0.12 37.87 -5.23
C PRO A 190 0.86 37.27 -4.03
N TYR A 191 0.45 36.10 -3.51
CA TYR A 191 1.06 35.54 -2.30
C TYR A 191 2.48 35.03 -2.55
N LYS A 192 2.85 34.71 -3.79
CA LYS A 192 4.23 34.38 -4.16
C LYS A 192 5.18 35.58 -4.11
N GLY A 193 4.69 36.81 -4.02
CA GLY A 193 5.53 38.00 -3.83
C GLY A 193 6.20 38.53 -5.10
N HIS A 194 5.60 38.32 -6.28
CA HIS A 194 6.13 38.84 -7.55
C HIS A 194 6.34 40.37 -7.51
N ALA A 195 5.44 41.10 -6.87
CA ALA A 195 5.58 42.53 -6.64
C ALA A 195 6.86 42.90 -5.87
N VAL A 196 7.17 42.16 -4.80
CA VAL A 196 8.40 42.35 -4.00
C VAL A 196 9.63 42.08 -4.85
N PHE A 197 9.59 41.06 -5.71
CA PHE A 197 10.68 40.75 -6.63
C PHE A 197 10.93 41.90 -7.62
N VAL A 198 9.87 42.47 -8.21
CA VAL A 198 9.99 43.62 -9.12
C VAL A 198 10.58 44.84 -8.41
N ASP A 199 10.16 45.13 -7.17
CA ASP A 199 10.72 46.24 -6.40
C ASP A 199 12.20 46.01 -6.06
N ALA A 200 12.55 44.79 -5.66
CA ALA A 200 13.92 44.42 -5.31
C ALA A 200 14.83 44.49 -6.55
N ALA A 201 14.31 44.17 -7.74
CA ALA A 201 15.08 44.21 -8.98
C ALA A 201 15.72 45.58 -9.25
N ARG A 202 15.03 46.68 -8.91
CA ARG A 202 15.59 48.05 -9.00
C ARG A 202 16.82 48.23 -8.12
N LEU A 203 16.81 47.65 -6.93
CA LEU A 203 17.92 47.71 -5.97
C LEU A 203 19.05 46.76 -6.38
N ILE A 204 18.70 45.57 -6.87
CA ILE A 204 19.65 44.58 -7.38
C ILE A 204 20.45 45.17 -8.56
N LYS A 205 19.80 45.86 -9.50
CA LYS A 205 20.49 46.51 -10.64
C LYS A 205 21.56 47.52 -10.22
N LYS A 206 21.42 48.17 -9.05
CA LYS A 206 22.48 49.04 -8.52
C LYS A 206 23.72 48.27 -8.08
N GLY A 207 23.53 47.06 -7.56
CA GLY A 207 24.63 46.18 -7.13
C GLY A 207 25.17 45.26 -8.23
N ILE A 208 24.33 44.96 -9.24
CA ILE A 208 24.58 44.04 -10.34
C ILE A 208 23.98 44.64 -11.63
N PRO A 209 24.71 45.53 -12.33
CA PRO A 209 24.18 46.21 -13.53
C PRO A 209 23.73 45.23 -14.64
N GLU A 210 24.42 44.10 -14.77
CA GLU A 210 24.16 43.04 -15.77
C GLU A 210 23.06 42.03 -15.33
N ALA A 211 22.32 42.31 -14.24
CA ALA A 211 21.28 41.39 -13.79
C ALA A 211 20.09 41.33 -14.77
N VAL A 212 19.60 40.11 -15.02
CA VAL A 212 18.40 39.81 -15.80
C VAL A 212 17.44 38.97 -14.94
N PHE A 213 16.16 39.31 -14.95
CA PHE A 213 15.15 38.79 -14.04
C PHE A 213 14.17 37.90 -14.79
N PHE A 214 14.02 36.65 -14.35
CA PHE A 214 13.11 35.68 -14.93
C PHE A 214 11.90 35.45 -14.03
N ILE A 215 10.70 35.50 -14.61
CA ILE A 215 9.48 35.00 -14.01
C ILE A 215 9.07 33.75 -14.81
N VAL A 216 9.12 32.59 -14.14
CA VAL A 216 8.86 31.27 -14.74
C VAL A 216 7.58 30.69 -14.14
N GLY A 217 6.56 30.58 -14.97
CA GLY A 217 5.24 30.09 -14.58
C GLY A 217 4.10 30.81 -15.31
N GLU A 218 2.88 30.41 -14.96
CA GLU A 218 1.64 30.96 -15.52
C GLU A 218 0.78 31.60 -14.44
N GLU A 219 -0.10 32.49 -14.91
CA GLU A 219 -1.07 33.20 -14.08
C GLU A 219 -2.07 32.22 -13.43
N ALA A 220 -2.39 32.48 -12.17
CA ALA A 220 -3.46 31.77 -11.50
C ALA A 220 -4.82 32.15 -12.09
N HIS A 221 -5.59 31.17 -12.57
CA HIS A 221 -6.94 31.38 -13.12
C HIS A 221 -8.03 31.63 -12.05
N ASP A 222 -7.65 32.00 -10.83
CA ASP A 222 -8.58 32.37 -9.77
C ASP A 222 -8.89 33.88 -9.79
N GLN A 223 -9.93 34.32 -9.07
CA GLN A 223 -10.38 35.72 -9.06
C GLN A 223 -9.30 36.71 -8.58
N GLU A 224 -8.31 36.25 -7.82
CA GLU A 224 -7.24 37.09 -7.28
C GLU A 224 -5.98 37.11 -8.17
N GLY A 225 -5.75 36.06 -8.95
CA GLY A 225 -4.63 35.94 -9.88
C GLY A 225 -4.91 36.48 -11.27
N SER A 226 -6.17 36.50 -11.71
CA SER A 226 -6.55 36.95 -13.06
C SER A 226 -6.12 38.42 -13.28
N HIS A 227 -5.41 38.69 -14.38
CA HIS A 227 -4.84 40.01 -14.75
C HIS A 227 -3.66 40.50 -13.89
N TYR A 228 -3.14 39.70 -12.96
CA TYR A 228 -1.98 40.06 -12.16
C TYR A 228 -0.70 40.22 -12.99
N VAL A 229 -0.54 39.46 -14.07
CA VAL A 229 0.59 39.62 -15.02
C VAL A 229 0.60 41.03 -15.62
N SER A 230 -0.57 41.60 -15.95
CA SER A 230 -0.67 42.96 -16.48
C SER A 230 -0.21 43.99 -15.45
N VAL A 231 -0.62 43.82 -14.18
CA VAL A 231 -0.17 44.65 -13.06
C VAL A 231 1.35 44.59 -12.88
N LEU A 232 1.94 43.40 -12.99
CA LEU A 232 3.39 43.23 -12.92
C LEU A 232 4.11 43.92 -14.08
N LYS A 233 3.61 43.79 -15.32
CA LYS A 233 4.18 44.46 -16.49
C LYS A 233 4.14 45.99 -16.39
N GLU A 234 3.04 46.54 -15.90
CA GLU A 234 2.92 47.98 -15.64
C GLU A 234 3.93 48.45 -14.58
N ARG A 235 4.05 47.70 -13.49
CA ARG A 235 5.04 47.98 -12.42
C ARG A 235 6.47 47.93 -12.95
N ILE A 236 6.82 46.91 -13.73
CA ILE A 236 8.15 46.77 -14.36
C ILE A 236 8.46 47.97 -15.26
N THR A 237 7.47 48.39 -16.05
CA THR A 237 7.60 49.55 -16.95
C THR A 237 7.81 50.83 -16.16
N THR A 238 7.04 51.03 -15.09
CA THR A 238 7.16 52.20 -14.20
C THR A 238 8.53 52.23 -13.50
N CYS A 239 9.11 51.07 -13.20
CA CYS A 239 10.45 50.97 -12.64
C CYS A 239 11.58 51.15 -13.68
N GLY A 240 11.27 51.24 -14.97
CA GLY A 240 12.26 51.34 -16.05
C GLY A 240 13.06 50.05 -16.26
N LEU A 241 12.46 48.89 -15.99
CA LEU A 241 13.15 47.58 -16.00
C LEU A 241 12.67 46.64 -17.12
N SER A 242 11.90 47.14 -18.09
CA SER A 242 11.26 46.31 -19.12
C SER A 242 12.25 45.46 -19.93
N GLU A 243 13.43 45.99 -20.25
CA GLU A 243 14.47 45.27 -21.00
C GLU A 243 15.22 44.23 -20.15
N SER A 244 15.05 44.26 -18.83
CA SER A 244 15.74 43.36 -17.89
C SER A 244 14.85 42.25 -17.36
N PHE A 245 13.56 42.21 -17.71
CA PHE A 245 12.61 41.20 -17.25
C PHE A 245 12.17 40.28 -18.38
N VAL A 246 12.16 38.97 -18.10
CA VAL A 246 11.73 37.91 -19.02
C VAL A 246 10.61 37.11 -18.37
N PHE A 247 9.47 37.03 -19.07
CA PHE A 247 8.39 36.10 -18.75
C PHE A 247 8.51 34.90 -19.68
N SER A 248 8.87 33.74 -19.12
CA SER A 248 9.06 32.51 -19.92
C SER A 248 7.79 31.69 -20.11
N GLY A 249 6.72 32.02 -19.39
CA GLY A 249 5.49 31.22 -19.34
C GLY A 249 5.67 29.92 -18.56
N PHE A 250 4.76 28.97 -18.74
CA PHE A 250 4.85 27.65 -18.10
C PHE A 250 5.93 26.79 -18.75
N ARG A 251 6.76 26.17 -17.92
CA ARG A 251 7.84 25.28 -18.32
C ARG A 251 7.65 23.91 -17.65
N GLN A 252 7.90 22.83 -18.40
CA GLN A 252 7.84 21.47 -17.86
C GLN A 252 9.21 20.97 -17.38
N ASP A 253 10.27 21.58 -17.90
CA ASP A 253 11.69 21.31 -17.68
C ASP A 253 12.27 22.16 -16.54
N ILE A 254 11.52 22.32 -15.45
CA ILE A 254 11.84 23.26 -14.36
C ILE A 254 13.24 23.08 -13.78
N MET A 255 13.71 21.83 -13.61
CA MET A 255 15.06 21.57 -13.10
C MET A 255 16.15 22.10 -14.05
N ASN A 256 15.94 21.96 -15.37
CA ASN A 256 16.87 22.46 -16.39
C ASN A 256 16.86 23.99 -16.42
N VAL A 257 15.67 24.61 -16.33
CA VAL A 257 15.51 26.06 -16.24
C VAL A 257 16.21 26.60 -15.00
N ILE A 258 15.94 26.01 -13.82
CA ILE A 258 16.58 26.40 -12.57
C ILE A 258 18.10 26.30 -12.69
N SER A 259 18.64 25.23 -13.27
CA SER A 259 20.09 25.05 -13.40
C SER A 259 20.80 26.03 -14.32
N ALA A 260 20.05 26.74 -15.17
CA ALA A 260 20.58 27.82 -16.00
C ALA A 260 20.60 29.17 -15.26
N LEU A 261 19.94 29.28 -14.10
CA LEU A 261 19.92 30.49 -13.28
C LEU A 261 21.15 30.57 -12.38
N ASP A 262 21.58 31.80 -12.09
CA ASP A 262 22.67 32.09 -11.17
C ASP A 262 22.17 32.29 -9.73
N THR A 263 20.91 32.67 -9.55
CA THR A 263 20.25 32.80 -8.23
C THR A 263 18.75 32.57 -8.34
N VAL A 264 18.16 31.85 -7.40
CA VAL A 264 16.70 31.69 -7.28
C VAL A 264 16.17 32.53 -6.13
N VAL A 265 15.08 33.25 -6.35
CA VAL A 265 14.38 34.01 -5.32
C VAL A 265 13.00 33.41 -5.02
N ILE A 266 12.63 33.37 -3.74
CA ILE A 266 11.32 32.89 -3.28
C ILE A 266 10.74 33.90 -2.28
N PRO A 267 10.25 35.05 -2.76
CA PRO A 267 9.78 36.15 -1.92
C PRO A 267 8.34 35.95 -1.42
N SER A 268 7.95 34.70 -1.11
CA SER A 268 6.59 34.37 -0.66
C SER A 268 6.17 35.24 0.53
N LEU A 269 4.92 35.68 0.50
CA LEU A 269 4.32 36.56 1.49
C LEU A 269 3.55 35.79 2.56
N GLU A 270 3.24 36.51 3.63
CA GLU A 270 2.27 36.10 4.65
C GLU A 270 1.01 36.98 4.51
N LEU A 271 -0.02 36.46 3.84
CA LEU A 271 -1.24 37.24 3.58
C LEU A 271 -2.32 36.94 4.61
N LYS A 272 -2.76 37.98 5.33
CA LYS A 272 -3.96 37.89 6.17
C LYS A 272 -5.19 37.76 5.28
N LYS A 273 -5.97 36.71 5.48
CA LYS A 273 -7.24 36.45 4.80
C LYS A 273 -8.36 36.37 5.82
N LYS A 274 -9.61 36.48 5.38
CA LYS A 274 -10.75 36.29 6.29
C LYS A 274 -10.69 34.88 6.90
N GLY A 275 -10.56 34.80 8.22
CA GLY A 275 -10.52 33.54 8.97
C GLY A 275 -9.13 32.92 9.16
N GLY A 276 -8.03 33.57 8.77
CA GLY A 276 -6.69 33.05 9.02
C GLY A 276 -5.61 33.68 8.17
N VAL A 277 -4.55 32.93 7.91
CA VAL A 277 -3.37 33.40 7.18
C VAL A 277 -3.03 32.42 6.06
N LEU A 278 -2.71 32.96 4.88
CA LEU A 278 -2.16 32.21 3.76
C LEU A 278 -0.62 32.28 3.84
N LYS A 279 0.04 31.12 3.91
CA LYS A 279 1.51 31.02 3.95
C LYS A 279 2.01 29.86 3.08
N GLU A 280 3.27 29.95 2.68
CA GLU A 280 3.99 28.88 2.00
C GLU A 280 3.99 27.58 2.83
N GLY A 281 3.48 26.49 2.27
CA GLY A 281 3.38 25.23 2.99
C GLY A 281 4.72 24.48 3.08
N PHE A 282 5.49 24.48 2.00
CA PHE A 282 6.78 23.76 1.92
C PHE A 282 7.83 24.62 1.23
N GLY A 283 7.66 24.88 -0.08
CA GLY A 283 8.67 25.56 -0.91
C GLY A 283 9.49 24.58 -1.75
N ARG A 284 8.83 23.83 -2.66
CA ARG A 284 9.49 22.83 -3.53
C ARG A 284 10.67 23.41 -4.32
N VAL A 285 10.50 24.62 -4.83
CA VAL A 285 11.51 25.34 -5.62
C VAL A 285 12.82 25.55 -4.85
N ALA A 286 12.76 25.72 -3.52
CA ALA A 286 13.98 25.83 -2.71
C ALA A 286 14.81 24.54 -2.75
N VAL A 287 14.13 23.39 -2.67
CA VAL A 287 14.77 22.06 -2.76
C VAL A 287 15.24 21.79 -4.19
N GLU A 288 14.43 22.12 -5.19
CA GLU A 288 14.77 21.98 -6.61
C GLU A 288 16.03 22.79 -6.96
N ALA A 289 16.11 24.05 -6.51
CA ALA A 289 17.30 24.89 -6.63
C ALA A 289 18.51 24.32 -5.88
N ALA A 290 18.31 23.83 -4.65
CA ALA A 290 19.37 23.16 -3.91
C ALA A 290 19.92 21.95 -4.67
N VAL A 291 19.06 21.10 -5.27
CA VAL A 291 19.49 19.96 -6.10
C VAL A 291 20.27 20.42 -7.34
N CYS A 292 19.78 21.45 -8.03
CA CYS A 292 20.48 22.06 -9.16
C CYS A 292 21.78 22.76 -8.76
N GLY A 293 21.98 23.05 -7.47
CA GLY A 293 23.11 23.81 -6.93
C GLY A 293 23.08 25.28 -7.29
N VAL A 294 21.88 25.84 -7.28
CA VAL A 294 21.66 27.26 -7.46
C VAL A 294 21.32 27.86 -6.09
N PRO A 295 22.02 28.91 -5.66
CA PRO A 295 21.79 29.52 -4.37
C PRO A 295 20.38 30.15 -4.30
N VAL A 296 19.75 30.06 -3.13
CA VAL A 296 18.39 30.53 -2.90
C VAL A 296 18.39 31.69 -1.91
N VAL A 297 17.63 32.75 -2.24
CA VAL A 297 17.26 33.83 -1.32
C VAL A 297 15.74 33.81 -1.15
N ALA A 298 15.25 33.59 0.07
CA ALA A 298 13.84 33.31 0.30
C ALA A 298 13.29 34.04 1.52
N SER A 299 11.98 34.35 1.48
CA SER A 299 11.28 34.89 2.65
C SER A 299 11.27 33.89 3.80
N LYS A 300 11.45 34.39 5.03
CA LYS A 300 11.41 33.65 6.29
C LYS A 300 9.97 33.31 6.71
N VAL A 301 9.22 32.61 5.87
CA VAL A 301 7.80 32.28 6.07
C VAL A 301 7.53 30.78 5.93
N GLY A 302 6.52 30.30 6.67
CA GLY A 302 5.97 28.96 6.50
C GLY A 302 7.03 27.85 6.48
N GLY A 303 6.91 26.92 5.54
CA GLY A 303 7.81 25.78 5.37
C GLY A 303 9.23 26.13 4.88
N LEU A 304 9.46 27.33 4.32
CA LEU A 304 10.80 27.72 3.86
C LEU A 304 11.81 27.76 5.01
N LYS A 305 11.35 28.07 6.23
CA LYS A 305 12.18 28.07 7.45
C LYS A 305 12.68 26.69 7.85
N GLU A 306 12.03 25.62 7.39
CA GLU A 306 12.42 24.24 7.65
C GLU A 306 13.35 23.69 6.58
N ILE A 307 13.31 24.28 5.38
CA ILE A 307 14.14 23.87 4.24
C ILE A 307 15.47 24.63 4.24
N ILE A 308 15.43 25.93 4.54
CA ILE A 308 16.59 26.82 4.47
C ILE A 308 17.07 27.16 5.88
N GLN A 309 18.29 26.72 6.17
CA GLN A 309 19.09 27.24 7.28
C GLN A 309 19.83 28.49 6.80
N ASP A 310 19.53 29.61 7.46
CA ASP A 310 20.03 30.93 7.07
C ASP A 310 21.56 31.01 7.03
N ALA A 311 22.08 31.61 5.98
CA ALA A 311 23.50 31.70 5.61
C ALA A 311 24.27 30.37 5.47
N VAL A 312 23.62 29.22 5.70
CA VAL A 312 24.23 27.88 5.60
C VAL A 312 23.79 27.15 4.33
N THR A 313 22.49 27.15 4.03
CA THR A 313 21.91 26.44 2.87
C THR A 313 21.14 27.36 1.92
N GLY A 314 21.06 28.64 2.28
CA GLY A 314 20.41 29.71 1.54
C GLY A 314 20.38 30.96 2.42
N ILE A 315 19.84 32.06 1.89
CA ILE A 315 19.67 33.30 2.67
C ILE A 315 18.18 33.48 2.97
N LEU A 316 17.85 33.68 4.24
CA LEU A 316 16.50 34.01 4.67
C LEU A 316 16.36 35.52 4.90
N VAL A 317 15.31 36.10 4.32
CA VAL A 317 14.99 37.53 4.44
C VAL A 317 13.60 37.73 5.04
N SER A 318 13.35 38.91 5.58
CA SER A 318 12.01 39.31 6.02
C SER A 318 11.03 39.30 4.84
N ALA A 319 9.82 38.79 5.07
CA ALA A 319 8.76 38.85 4.05
C ALA A 319 8.35 40.30 3.77
N ASP A 320 7.94 40.57 2.53
CA ASP A 320 7.53 41.91 2.08
C ASP A 320 8.63 42.98 2.24
N ASN A 321 9.91 42.58 2.18
CA ASN A 321 11.05 43.47 2.28
C ASN A 321 11.94 43.40 1.01
N PRO A 322 11.69 44.26 0.00
CA PRO A 322 12.50 44.32 -1.21
C PRO A 322 13.98 44.65 -0.97
N GLN A 323 14.29 45.40 0.09
CA GLN A 323 15.66 45.82 0.42
C GLN A 323 16.48 44.62 0.89
N GLU A 324 15.99 43.86 1.88
CA GLU A 324 16.68 42.65 2.35
C GLU A 324 16.79 41.60 1.24
N LEU A 325 15.75 41.45 0.40
CA LEU A 325 15.81 40.54 -0.76
C LEU A 325 16.95 40.93 -1.71
N ALA A 326 17.09 42.22 -2.02
CA ALA A 326 18.16 42.72 -2.88
C ALA A 326 19.55 42.53 -2.25
N GLU A 327 19.69 42.83 -0.95
CA GLU A 327 20.94 42.62 -0.21
C GLU A 327 21.37 41.15 -0.19
N GLY A 328 20.42 40.23 0.00
CA GLY A 328 20.67 38.79 -0.08
C GLY A 328 21.20 38.37 -1.45
N VAL A 329 20.55 38.82 -2.53
CA VAL A 329 20.99 38.52 -3.91
C VAL A 329 22.36 39.13 -4.21
N VAL A 330 22.61 40.38 -3.81
CA VAL A 330 23.91 41.04 -4.00
C VAL A 330 25.01 40.35 -3.20
N THR A 331 24.70 39.83 -2.01
CA THR A 331 25.64 39.04 -1.20
C THR A 331 26.03 37.76 -1.93
N VAL A 332 25.04 37.01 -2.45
CA VAL A 332 25.29 35.80 -3.25
C VAL A 332 26.13 36.09 -4.49
N PHE A 333 25.91 37.22 -5.14
CA PHE A 333 26.68 37.63 -6.33
C PHE A 333 28.15 37.96 -6.00
N LYS A 334 28.37 38.81 -4.99
CA LYS A 334 29.70 39.36 -4.66
C LYS A 334 30.59 38.36 -3.92
N ASP A 335 30.03 37.57 -3.01
CA ASP A 335 30.79 36.66 -2.16
C ASP A 335 30.78 35.24 -2.74
N LYS A 336 31.80 34.94 -3.56
CA LYS A 336 31.95 33.64 -4.22
C LYS A 336 32.14 32.49 -3.24
N GLU A 337 32.91 32.69 -2.17
CA GLU A 337 33.20 31.62 -1.21
C GLU A 337 31.94 31.25 -0.43
N LYS A 338 31.22 32.26 0.08
CA LYS A 338 29.93 32.05 0.75
C LYS A 338 28.91 31.41 -0.17
N ARG A 339 28.81 31.85 -1.44
CA ARG A 339 27.94 31.23 -2.44
C ARG A 339 28.24 29.73 -2.63
N LEU A 340 29.51 29.37 -2.81
CA LEU A 340 29.91 27.97 -3.01
C LEU A 340 29.65 27.12 -1.76
N SER A 341 29.90 27.66 -0.56
CA SER A 341 29.59 27.00 0.71
C SER A 341 28.08 26.73 0.85
N ILE A 342 27.25 27.74 0.58
CA ILE A 342 25.78 27.61 0.59
C ILE A 342 25.31 26.51 -0.36
N ILE A 343 25.82 26.51 -1.60
CA ILE A 343 25.45 25.51 -2.61
C ILE A 343 25.83 24.10 -2.14
N HIS A 344 27.01 23.94 -1.54
CA HIS A 344 27.50 22.65 -1.07
C HIS A 344 26.58 22.05 0.01
N GLU A 345 26.32 22.80 1.08
CA GLU A 345 25.48 22.33 2.19
C GLU A 345 24.02 22.16 1.76
N ALA A 346 23.49 23.04 0.91
CA ALA A 346 22.14 22.91 0.36
C ALA A 346 21.98 21.60 -0.43
N ARG A 347 22.91 21.28 -1.35
CA ARG A 347 22.89 20.03 -2.13
C ARG A 347 22.96 18.80 -1.23
N LYS A 348 23.84 18.82 -0.23
CA LYS A 348 24.02 17.72 0.72
C LYS A 348 22.74 17.45 1.51
N ASN A 349 22.14 18.50 2.09
CA ASN A 349 20.88 18.39 2.84
C ASN A 349 19.73 17.94 1.92
N ALA A 350 19.67 18.45 0.69
CA ALA A 350 18.59 18.10 -0.22
C ALA A 350 18.58 16.62 -0.60
N ARG A 351 19.76 16.04 -0.87
CA ARG A 351 19.92 14.60 -1.18
C ARG A 351 19.55 13.72 0.01
N LEU A 352 19.90 14.14 1.23
CA LEU A 352 19.65 13.37 2.45
C LEU A 352 18.16 13.34 2.82
N LEU A 353 17.48 14.49 2.73
CA LEU A 353 16.16 14.68 3.34
C LEU A 353 14.98 14.62 2.35
N TYR A 354 15.18 15.03 1.09
CA TYR A 354 14.09 15.24 0.14
C TYR A 354 14.13 14.28 -1.06
N GLY A 355 14.93 13.21 -0.98
CA GLY A 355 14.96 12.17 -2.00
C GLY A 355 13.66 11.36 -2.05
N LEU A 356 13.24 11.02 -3.27
CA LEU A 356 11.99 10.28 -3.52
C LEU A 356 11.94 8.93 -2.80
N SER A 357 13.03 8.15 -2.78
CA SER A 357 13.05 6.85 -2.11
C SER A 357 12.80 6.94 -0.60
N GLY A 358 13.32 7.98 0.05
CA GLY A 358 13.06 8.23 1.47
C GLY A 358 11.59 8.58 1.72
N HIS A 359 11.03 9.46 0.89
CA HIS A 359 9.62 9.84 0.94
C HIS A 359 8.68 8.64 0.73
N MET A 360 8.93 7.80 -0.27
CA MET A 360 8.10 6.64 -0.55
C MET A 360 8.11 5.64 0.62
N ARG A 361 9.27 5.36 1.22
CA ARG A 361 9.35 4.50 2.41
C ARG A 361 8.56 5.06 3.59
N ALA A 362 8.66 6.37 3.85
CA ALA A 362 7.89 7.03 4.90
C ALA A 362 6.38 6.96 4.64
N LEU A 363 5.96 7.23 3.40
CA LEU A 363 4.56 7.16 2.97
C LEU A 363 3.98 5.75 3.13
N GLU A 364 4.68 4.73 2.63
CA GLU A 364 4.26 3.34 2.71
C GLU A 364 4.22 2.85 4.17
N GLY A 365 5.14 3.30 5.01
CA GLY A 365 5.11 3.06 6.46
C GLY A 365 3.85 3.63 7.12
N ILE A 366 3.42 4.84 6.73
CA ILE A 366 2.14 5.44 7.19
C ILE A 366 0.96 4.59 6.73
N TYR A 367 0.95 4.14 5.47
CA TYR A 367 -0.13 3.29 4.94
C TYR A 367 -0.21 1.95 5.67
N CYS A 368 0.94 1.30 5.86
CA CYS A 368 1.03 0.06 6.59
C CYS A 368 0.56 0.21 8.04
N SER A 369 1.00 1.26 8.74
CA SER A 369 0.54 1.54 10.10
C SER A 369 -0.97 1.70 10.20
N VAL A 370 -1.58 2.47 9.28
CA VAL A 370 -3.03 2.72 9.25
C VAL A 370 -3.83 1.47 8.87
N LEU A 371 -3.26 0.62 8.02
CA LEU A 371 -3.88 -0.62 7.56
C LEU A 371 -3.60 -1.82 8.47
N GLY A 372 -2.81 -1.66 9.53
CA GLY A 372 -2.38 -2.77 10.40
C GLY A 372 -1.51 -3.80 9.67
N ILE A 373 -0.66 -3.34 8.75
CA ILE A 373 0.28 -4.18 8.00
C ILE A 373 1.65 -4.11 8.68
N LYS A 374 2.19 -5.27 9.03
CA LYS A 374 3.56 -5.51 9.50
C LYS A 374 4.44 -5.83 8.29
N GLN A 375 5.64 -5.25 8.22
CA GLN A 375 6.69 -5.71 7.32
C GLN A 375 7.66 -6.58 8.13
N ASP A 376 7.94 -7.78 7.63
CA ASP A 376 8.88 -8.74 8.22
C ASP A 376 9.77 -9.27 7.09
N ASN A 377 11.04 -8.85 7.11
CA ASN A 377 12.02 -9.25 6.09
C ASN A 377 12.73 -10.56 6.46
N ASP A 378 12.71 -10.95 7.74
CA ASP A 378 13.42 -12.13 8.23
C ASP A 378 12.57 -13.40 8.01
N ASN A 379 11.24 -13.25 8.04
CA ASN A 379 10.28 -14.35 7.85
C ASN A 379 9.35 -14.09 6.65
N PRO A 380 9.86 -14.20 5.40
CA PRO A 380 9.03 -14.01 4.21
C PRO A 380 7.95 -15.10 4.09
N CYS A 381 6.87 -14.79 3.37
CA CYS A 381 5.74 -15.69 3.24
C CYS A 381 6.15 -17.04 2.62
N MET A 382 5.89 -18.14 3.33
CA MET A 382 6.20 -19.52 2.92
C MET A 382 5.69 -19.94 1.53
N ALA A 383 4.67 -19.27 0.98
CA ALA A 383 4.12 -19.59 -0.35
C ALA A 383 4.60 -18.67 -1.48
N CYS A 384 4.94 -17.41 -1.20
CA CYS A 384 5.19 -16.42 -2.26
C CYS A 384 6.35 -15.46 -2.01
N GLY A 385 7.06 -15.60 -0.89
CA GLY A 385 8.23 -14.77 -0.54
C GLY A 385 7.92 -13.33 -0.12
N ASN A 386 6.66 -12.91 -0.13
CA ASN A 386 6.27 -11.55 0.24
C ASN A 386 6.53 -11.26 1.74
N THR A 387 7.01 -10.06 2.05
CA THR A 387 7.42 -9.62 3.40
C THR A 387 6.38 -8.76 4.12
N TYR A 388 5.21 -8.54 3.53
CA TYR A 388 4.13 -7.72 4.11
C TYR A 388 2.94 -8.57 4.60
N PHE A 389 2.52 -8.35 5.83
CA PHE A 389 1.53 -9.16 6.53
C PHE A 389 0.47 -8.31 7.22
N GLY A 390 -0.80 -8.63 7.01
CA GLY A 390 -1.87 -8.13 7.87
C GLY A 390 -2.00 -9.01 9.11
N ARG A 391 -2.28 -8.41 10.27
CA ARG A 391 -2.57 -9.17 11.50
C ARG A 391 -4.06 -9.52 11.56
N LEU A 392 -4.39 -10.81 11.69
CA LEU A 392 -5.76 -11.30 11.89
C LEU A 392 -6.10 -11.45 13.38
N GLU A 393 -5.17 -11.98 14.17
CA GLU A 393 -5.31 -12.20 15.61
C GLU A 393 -3.97 -12.03 16.31
N GLN A 394 -3.99 -11.67 17.59
CA GLN A 394 -2.85 -11.72 18.49
C GLN A 394 -3.34 -12.19 19.85
N ASP A 395 -2.79 -13.29 20.33
CA ASP A 395 -3.16 -13.91 21.59
C ASP A 395 -1.98 -14.72 22.16
N SER A 396 -1.79 -14.68 23.48
CA SER A 396 -0.87 -15.55 24.22
C SER A 396 0.58 -15.61 23.68
N GLY A 397 1.08 -14.50 23.14
CA GLY A 397 2.43 -14.42 22.56
C GLY A 397 2.53 -14.86 21.10
N TYR A 398 1.42 -15.27 20.47
CA TYR A 398 1.33 -15.67 19.08
C TYR A 398 0.49 -14.67 18.27
N GLU A 399 0.80 -14.54 16.99
CA GLU A 399 0.06 -13.75 16.00
C GLU A 399 -0.43 -14.67 14.89
N VAL A 400 -1.66 -14.46 14.40
CA VAL A 400 -2.09 -15.05 13.13
C VAL A 400 -1.91 -13.98 12.06
N LEU A 401 -0.91 -14.16 11.21
CA LEU A 401 -0.57 -13.26 10.13
C LEU A 401 -1.24 -13.71 8.82
N GLN A 402 -1.54 -12.75 7.94
CA GLN A 402 -2.05 -12.99 6.60
C GLN A 402 -1.16 -12.27 5.59
N CYS A 403 -0.55 -13.02 4.68
CA CYS A 403 0.23 -12.46 3.58
C CYS A 403 -0.65 -11.51 2.74
N VAL A 404 -0.23 -10.25 2.58
CA VAL A 404 -1.02 -9.29 1.80
C VAL A 404 -1.01 -9.62 0.30
N ARG A 405 -0.04 -10.39 -0.21
CA ARG A 405 0.06 -10.78 -1.61
C ARG A 405 -0.82 -11.98 -1.95
N CYS A 406 -0.52 -13.15 -1.36
CA CYS A 406 -1.22 -14.41 -1.68
C CYS A 406 -2.42 -14.72 -0.79
N GLY A 407 -2.60 -14.03 0.34
CA GLY A 407 -3.68 -14.28 1.27
C GLY A 407 -3.53 -15.53 2.14
N LEU A 408 -2.41 -16.26 2.04
CA LEU A 408 -2.10 -17.36 2.96
C LEU A 408 -1.92 -16.80 4.37
N SER A 409 -2.47 -17.53 5.34
CA SER A 409 -2.42 -17.15 6.75
C SER A 409 -1.71 -18.21 7.57
N TYR A 410 -0.95 -17.80 8.59
CA TYR A 410 -0.20 -18.70 9.44
C TYR A 410 0.13 -18.08 10.80
N VAL A 411 0.49 -18.93 11.75
CA VAL A 411 0.89 -18.55 13.11
C VAL A 411 2.35 -18.07 13.11
N ASP A 412 2.62 -16.96 13.81
CA ASP A 412 3.94 -16.36 14.00
C ASP A 412 4.14 -15.95 15.48
N PRO A 413 5.23 -16.37 16.15
CA PRO A 413 6.21 -17.36 15.69
C PRO A 413 5.60 -18.77 15.62
N LEU A 414 6.24 -19.69 14.90
CA LEU A 414 5.84 -21.09 14.95
C LEU A 414 6.01 -21.66 16.38
N PRO A 415 5.08 -22.50 16.86
CA PRO A 415 5.22 -23.16 18.15
C PRO A 415 6.50 -24.02 18.24
N PRO A 416 7.14 -24.11 19.42
CA PRO A 416 8.30 -24.97 19.64
C PRO A 416 8.01 -26.44 19.31
N GLU A 417 9.03 -27.17 18.90
CA GLU A 417 8.87 -28.55 18.44
C GLU A 417 8.42 -29.51 19.55
N GLU A 418 8.80 -29.23 20.80
CA GLU A 418 8.38 -29.98 21.98
C GLU A 418 6.86 -29.91 22.15
N LEU A 419 6.26 -28.73 21.98
CA LEU A 419 4.82 -28.53 22.09
C LEU A 419 4.08 -29.26 20.96
N LEU A 420 4.62 -29.23 19.73
CA LEU A 420 4.08 -30.00 18.62
C LEU A 420 4.12 -31.51 18.93
N LYS A 421 5.27 -32.03 19.37
CA LYS A 421 5.46 -33.47 19.71
C LYS A 421 4.56 -33.94 20.85
N GLU A 422 4.37 -33.11 21.89
CA GLU A 422 3.48 -33.42 23.00
C GLU A 422 2.04 -33.68 22.52
N ARG A 423 1.54 -32.87 21.58
CA ARG A 423 0.18 -33.01 21.03
C ARG A 423 -0.01 -34.24 20.14
N TYR A 424 1.06 -34.74 19.51
CA TYR A 424 1.05 -35.97 18.71
C TYR A 424 1.45 -37.24 19.50
N SER A 425 1.59 -37.15 20.83
CA SER A 425 2.02 -38.26 21.69
C SER A 425 0.98 -39.37 21.89
N ARG A 426 1.44 -40.52 22.42
CA ARG A 426 0.73 -41.81 22.58
C ARG A 426 -0.71 -41.74 23.15
N ASP A 427 -1.04 -40.72 23.94
CA ASP A 427 -2.37 -40.59 24.56
C ASP A 427 -3.44 -39.96 23.64
N TYR A 428 -3.05 -39.38 22.49
CA TYR A 428 -3.97 -38.80 21.51
C TYR A 428 -4.84 -39.86 20.79
N TYR A 429 -4.26 -41.01 20.40
CA TYR A 429 -4.92 -42.02 19.58
C TYR A 429 -5.76 -43.06 20.34
N LYS A 430 -5.48 -43.27 21.64
CA LYS A 430 -6.18 -44.27 22.48
C LYS A 430 -7.72 -44.13 22.47
N PRO A 431 -8.32 -42.94 22.61
CA PRO A 431 -9.78 -42.77 22.57
C PRO A 431 -10.40 -43.00 21.20
N TRP A 432 -9.64 -42.76 20.12
CA TRP A 432 -10.11 -42.86 18.73
C TRP A 432 -10.26 -44.31 18.26
N LEU A 433 -9.35 -45.19 18.68
CA LEU A 433 -9.33 -46.61 18.31
C LEU A 433 -10.60 -47.38 18.70
N VAL A 434 -11.28 -46.99 19.79
CA VAL A 434 -12.32 -47.83 20.40
C VAL A 434 -13.74 -47.27 20.23
N ARG A 435 -13.93 -45.94 20.16
CA ARG A 435 -15.28 -45.34 20.33
C ARG A 435 -15.94 -44.79 19.04
N GLN A 436 -15.20 -44.51 17.96
CA GLN A 436 -15.75 -43.80 16.78
C GLN A 436 -15.68 -44.53 15.43
N ARG A 437 -15.00 -45.69 15.35
CA ARG A 437 -14.77 -46.43 14.09
C ARG A 437 -16.06 -46.65 13.28
N LYS A 438 -17.13 -47.17 13.91
CA LYS A 438 -18.43 -47.43 13.26
C LYS A 438 -19.13 -46.16 12.74
N ALA A 439 -19.02 -45.03 13.45
CA ALA A 439 -19.65 -43.77 13.05
C ALA A 439 -18.96 -43.13 11.83
N ARG A 440 -17.67 -43.43 11.62
CA ARG A 440 -16.83 -42.85 10.56
C ARG A 440 -16.80 -43.66 9.26
N VAL A 441 -17.18 -44.94 9.25
CA VAL A 441 -17.24 -45.76 8.02
C VAL A 441 -18.05 -45.09 6.91
N ARG A 442 -19.22 -44.55 7.23
CA ARG A 442 -20.09 -43.89 6.25
C ARG A 442 -19.44 -42.63 5.65
N MET A 443 -18.67 -41.89 6.46
CA MET A 443 -17.94 -40.71 6.01
C MET A 443 -16.80 -41.13 5.07
N TRP A 444 -15.97 -42.09 5.46
CA TRP A 444 -14.86 -42.56 4.64
C TRP A 444 -15.32 -43.19 3.33
N LYS A 445 -16.39 -43.98 3.32
CA LYS A 445 -17.00 -44.49 2.07
C LYS A 445 -17.45 -43.38 1.13
N ARG A 446 -17.81 -42.19 1.62
CA ARG A 446 -18.10 -41.03 0.75
C ARG A 446 -16.83 -40.43 0.16
N ARG A 447 -15.76 -40.34 0.95
CA ARG A 447 -14.45 -39.87 0.48
C ARG A 447 -13.84 -40.80 -0.57
N ILE A 448 -13.96 -42.12 -0.39
CA ILE A 448 -13.55 -43.11 -1.41
C ILE A 448 -14.31 -42.88 -2.72
N LYS A 449 -15.63 -42.66 -2.66
CA LYS A 449 -16.42 -42.32 -3.85
C LYS A 449 -15.92 -41.06 -4.56
N ILE A 450 -15.36 -40.09 -3.83
CA ILE A 450 -14.80 -38.88 -4.42
C ILE A 450 -13.52 -39.21 -5.20
N VAL A 451 -12.62 -40.02 -4.64
CA VAL A 451 -11.42 -40.53 -5.34
C VAL A 451 -11.83 -41.28 -6.61
N ASN A 452 -12.80 -42.19 -6.50
CA ASN A 452 -13.29 -43.02 -7.61
C ASN A 452 -14.02 -42.24 -8.71
N ARG A 453 -14.32 -40.93 -8.53
CA ARG A 453 -14.80 -40.10 -9.65
C ARG A 453 -13.71 -39.85 -10.69
N PHE A 454 -12.45 -39.96 -10.30
CA PHE A 454 -11.30 -39.68 -11.15
C PHE A 454 -10.64 -40.94 -11.70
N PHE A 455 -10.85 -42.11 -11.07
CA PHE A 455 -10.27 -43.40 -11.43
C PHE A 455 -11.30 -44.53 -11.32
N ASN A 456 -11.25 -45.51 -12.23
CA ASN A 456 -12.15 -46.67 -12.25
C ASN A 456 -11.76 -47.75 -11.19
N ASN A 457 -11.73 -47.36 -9.91
CA ASN A 457 -11.57 -48.24 -8.73
C ASN A 457 -10.31 -49.13 -8.72
N ALA A 458 -9.20 -48.67 -9.29
CA ALA A 458 -7.91 -49.37 -9.28
C ALA A 458 -6.77 -48.37 -9.50
N GLY A 459 -5.62 -48.61 -8.85
CA GLY A 459 -4.44 -47.75 -8.89
C GLY A 459 -3.74 -47.69 -7.54
N ARG A 460 -2.68 -46.88 -7.46
CA ARG A 460 -1.93 -46.64 -6.22
C ARG A 460 -2.42 -45.39 -5.51
N LEU A 461 -2.76 -45.52 -4.23
CA LEU A 461 -3.23 -44.44 -3.37
C LEU A 461 -2.28 -44.22 -2.20
N LEU A 462 -1.82 -42.98 -2.04
CA LEU A 462 -1.13 -42.52 -0.83
C LEU A 462 -2.06 -41.65 0.02
N ASP A 463 -2.27 -42.04 1.27
CA ASP A 463 -2.95 -41.19 2.26
C ASP A 463 -1.92 -40.58 3.22
N VAL A 464 -1.75 -39.27 3.15
CA VAL A 464 -0.81 -38.51 3.98
C VAL A 464 -1.53 -38.07 5.25
N GLY A 465 -1.01 -38.44 6.42
CA GLY A 465 -1.69 -38.25 7.72
C GLY A 465 -2.84 -39.22 7.92
N CYS A 466 -2.57 -40.51 7.71
CA CYS A 466 -3.59 -41.56 7.62
C CYS A 466 -4.23 -41.98 8.96
N GLY A 467 -3.77 -41.42 10.09
CA GLY A 467 -4.31 -41.71 11.42
C GLY A 467 -4.30 -43.21 11.74
N GLU A 468 -5.39 -43.77 12.26
CA GLU A 468 -5.48 -45.22 12.55
C GLU A 468 -5.67 -46.13 11.32
N GLY A 469 -5.65 -45.57 10.09
CA GLY A 469 -5.71 -46.33 8.84
C GLY A 469 -7.10 -46.82 8.42
N LEU A 470 -8.20 -46.32 9.00
CA LEU A 470 -9.56 -46.73 8.61
C LEU A 470 -9.88 -46.36 7.14
N PHE A 471 -9.36 -45.23 6.65
CA PHE A 471 -9.51 -44.85 5.24
C PHE A 471 -8.73 -45.81 4.33
N LEU A 472 -7.50 -46.17 4.70
CA LEU A 472 -6.67 -47.13 3.98
C LEU A 472 -7.33 -48.52 3.92
N GLU A 473 -7.81 -49.04 5.06
CA GLU A 473 -8.51 -50.33 5.14
C GLU A 473 -9.72 -50.39 4.18
N LEU A 474 -10.55 -49.34 4.20
CA LEU A 474 -11.74 -49.28 3.35
C LEU A 474 -11.39 -49.08 1.87
N SER A 475 -10.32 -48.35 1.56
CA SER A 475 -9.86 -48.14 0.17
C SER A 475 -9.22 -49.40 -0.41
N LYS A 476 -8.45 -50.14 0.40
CA LYS A 476 -7.93 -51.47 0.04
C LYS A 476 -9.05 -52.45 -0.27
N ALA A 477 -10.10 -52.47 0.56
CA ALA A 477 -11.30 -53.28 0.32
C ALA A 477 -12.08 -52.85 -0.94
N ASP A 478 -11.87 -51.63 -1.43
CA ASP A 478 -12.48 -51.07 -2.64
C ASP A 478 -11.61 -51.26 -3.90
N GLY A 479 -10.45 -51.92 -3.77
CA GLY A 479 -9.58 -52.31 -4.89
C GLY A 479 -8.30 -51.49 -5.07
N TRP A 480 -8.03 -50.53 -4.19
CA TRP A 480 -6.82 -49.70 -4.26
C TRP A 480 -5.59 -50.42 -3.68
N ASP A 481 -4.44 -50.22 -4.31
CA ASP A 481 -3.13 -50.47 -3.67
C ASP A 481 -2.79 -49.25 -2.80
N VAL A 482 -2.70 -49.45 -1.49
CA VAL A 482 -2.73 -48.33 -0.52
C VAL A 482 -1.44 -48.26 0.29
N THR A 483 -0.96 -47.04 0.45
CA THR A 483 0.19 -46.68 1.28
C THR A 483 -0.20 -45.51 2.18
N GLY A 484 0.27 -45.50 3.43
CA GLY A 484 -0.01 -44.42 4.39
C GLY A 484 1.24 -43.70 4.89
N THR A 485 1.08 -42.47 5.38
CA THR A 485 2.12 -41.78 6.17
C THR A 485 1.49 -41.23 7.44
N GLU A 486 2.19 -41.29 8.57
CA GLU A 486 1.68 -40.80 9.87
C GLU A 486 2.85 -40.52 10.83
N PHE A 487 2.74 -39.48 11.67
CA PHE A 487 3.77 -39.15 12.67
C PHE A 487 3.78 -40.13 13.85
N SER A 488 2.64 -40.75 14.15
CA SER A 488 2.52 -41.66 15.29
C SER A 488 3.07 -43.06 14.97
N SER A 489 4.22 -43.39 15.58
CA SER A 489 4.78 -44.76 15.58
C SER A 489 3.76 -45.84 15.98
N PHE A 490 2.87 -45.53 16.92
CA PHE A 490 1.80 -46.46 17.32
C PHE A 490 0.82 -46.73 16.19
N ALA A 491 0.37 -45.68 15.49
CA ALA A 491 -0.57 -45.80 14.39
C ALA A 491 0.06 -46.54 13.20
N VAL A 492 1.30 -46.19 12.84
CA VAL A 492 2.06 -46.88 11.78
C VAL A 492 2.22 -48.37 12.10
N HIS A 493 2.59 -48.72 13.34
CA HIS A 493 2.69 -50.11 13.77
C HIS A 493 1.35 -50.84 13.69
N TYR A 494 0.25 -50.21 14.09
CA TYR A 494 -1.09 -50.79 13.96
C TYR A 494 -1.47 -51.04 12.49
N ILE A 495 -1.20 -50.10 11.59
CA ILE A 495 -1.49 -50.23 10.15
C ILE A 495 -0.71 -51.40 9.55
N LYS A 496 0.59 -51.52 9.86
CA LYS A 496 1.43 -52.61 9.37
C LYS A 496 1.00 -53.97 9.91
N GLU A 497 0.92 -54.11 11.23
CA GLU A 497 0.71 -55.41 11.88
C GLU A 497 -0.74 -55.90 11.86
N LYS A 498 -1.72 -54.97 11.89
CA LYS A 498 -3.15 -55.34 12.00
C LYS A 498 -3.90 -55.22 10.68
N LEU A 499 -3.54 -54.24 9.85
CA LEU A 499 -4.22 -54.05 8.55
C LEU A 499 -3.42 -54.67 7.39
N GLY A 500 -2.15 -55.02 7.60
CA GLY A 500 -1.28 -55.54 6.54
C GLY A 500 -1.12 -54.53 5.40
N ILE A 501 -0.97 -53.24 5.75
CA ILE A 501 -0.85 -52.12 4.82
C ILE A 501 0.51 -51.46 5.04
N GLU A 502 1.17 -51.05 3.95
CA GLU A 502 2.43 -50.30 4.05
C GLU A 502 2.20 -48.89 4.59
N ALA A 503 3.05 -48.47 5.53
CA ALA A 503 2.98 -47.14 6.11
C ALA A 503 4.37 -46.61 6.51
N TYR A 504 4.57 -45.30 6.40
CA TYR A 504 5.82 -44.64 6.78
C TYR A 504 5.60 -43.74 8.00
N GLU A 505 6.57 -43.75 8.93
CA GLU A 505 6.58 -42.87 10.09
C GLU A 505 7.28 -41.55 9.73
N GLY A 506 6.59 -40.42 9.89
CA GLY A 506 7.16 -39.08 9.71
C GLY A 506 6.41 -38.18 8.72
N ASP A 507 7.01 -37.02 8.43
CA ASP A 507 6.50 -36.06 7.44
C ASP A 507 6.69 -36.62 6.02
N VAL A 508 5.72 -36.37 5.14
CA VAL A 508 5.81 -36.79 3.74
C VAL A 508 7.04 -36.20 3.04
N THR A 509 7.55 -35.04 3.48
CA THR A 509 8.78 -34.45 2.93
C THR A 509 10.01 -35.32 3.14
N ASP A 510 10.05 -36.09 4.23
CA ASP A 510 11.25 -36.77 4.71
C ASP A 510 11.28 -38.25 4.35
N ILE A 511 10.14 -38.81 3.93
CA ILE A 511 10.02 -40.22 3.59
C ILE A 511 10.44 -40.51 2.14
N ASP A 512 11.05 -41.67 1.95
CA ASP A 512 11.29 -42.26 0.64
C ASP A 512 10.26 -43.36 0.39
N VAL A 513 9.33 -43.08 -0.52
CA VAL A 513 8.24 -43.98 -0.94
C VAL A 513 8.61 -44.77 -2.20
N GLY A 514 9.90 -44.75 -2.60
CA GLY A 514 10.40 -45.44 -3.78
C GLY A 514 10.21 -44.65 -5.08
N SER A 515 10.50 -45.32 -6.20
CA SER A 515 10.49 -44.70 -7.54
C SER A 515 9.11 -44.69 -8.22
N GLU A 516 8.23 -45.60 -7.81
CA GLU A 516 6.90 -45.75 -8.38
C GLU A 516 5.98 -44.61 -7.94
N LYS A 517 5.10 -44.17 -8.85
CA LYS A 517 4.23 -43.01 -8.64
C LYS A 517 2.83 -43.42 -8.19
N PHE A 518 2.15 -42.51 -7.48
CA PHE A 518 0.79 -42.69 -7.02
C PHE A 518 -0.23 -42.08 -7.99
N ASP A 519 -1.33 -42.79 -8.24
CA ASP A 519 -2.45 -42.30 -9.05
C ASP A 519 -3.37 -41.38 -8.25
N ALA A 520 -3.48 -41.61 -6.94
CA ALA A 520 -4.21 -40.73 -6.04
C ALA A 520 -3.37 -40.39 -4.81
N VAL A 521 -3.34 -39.11 -4.43
CA VAL A 521 -2.77 -38.66 -3.16
C VAL A 521 -3.82 -37.88 -2.39
N THR A 522 -4.07 -38.27 -1.14
CA THR A 522 -5.09 -37.64 -0.28
C THR A 522 -4.49 -37.01 0.97
N LEU A 523 -4.95 -35.81 1.31
CA LEU A 523 -4.64 -35.07 2.53
C LEU A 523 -5.95 -34.64 3.19
N TRP A 524 -6.33 -35.32 4.26
CA TRP A 524 -7.61 -35.09 4.93
C TRP A 524 -7.43 -34.30 6.23
N HIS A 525 -7.51 -32.97 6.19
CA HIS A 525 -7.25 -32.09 7.35
C HIS A 525 -5.83 -32.28 7.91
N VAL A 526 -4.85 -32.17 7.02
CA VAL A 526 -3.42 -32.36 7.32
C VAL A 526 -2.59 -31.14 6.95
N LEU A 527 -2.86 -30.53 5.80
CA LEU A 527 -2.05 -29.46 5.23
C LEU A 527 -1.97 -28.22 6.15
N GLU A 528 -3.03 -27.93 6.90
CA GLU A 528 -3.15 -26.86 7.90
C GLU A 528 -2.25 -27.05 9.13
N HIS A 529 -1.78 -28.27 9.38
CA HIS A 529 -0.88 -28.60 10.48
C HIS A 529 0.60 -28.58 10.06
N THR A 530 0.88 -28.41 8.77
CA THR A 530 2.25 -28.45 8.24
C THR A 530 2.99 -27.14 8.49
N LYS A 531 4.30 -27.21 8.78
CA LYS A 531 5.16 -26.02 8.94
C LYS A 531 5.34 -25.29 7.61
N ASN A 532 5.42 -26.04 6.50
CA ASN A 532 5.57 -25.49 5.16
C ASN A 532 4.72 -26.29 4.14
N PRO A 533 3.49 -25.84 3.86
CA PRO A 533 2.56 -26.55 2.98
C PRO A 533 3.04 -26.55 1.52
N LEU A 534 3.85 -25.56 1.11
CA LEU A 534 4.37 -25.51 -0.26
C LEU A 534 5.37 -26.65 -0.50
N GLU A 535 6.26 -26.92 0.45
CA GLU A 535 7.24 -28.01 0.33
C GLU A 535 6.57 -29.39 0.39
N VAL A 536 5.57 -29.57 1.25
CA VAL A 536 4.72 -30.77 1.26
C VAL A 536 4.08 -31.01 -0.12
N LEU A 537 3.47 -29.97 -0.69
CA LEU A 537 2.83 -30.08 -2.01
C LEU A 537 3.84 -30.32 -3.13
N LYS A 538 5.04 -29.72 -3.08
CA LYS A 538 6.10 -30.00 -4.07
C LYS A 538 6.58 -31.44 -3.99
N LYS A 539 6.79 -31.98 -2.78
CA LYS A 539 7.12 -33.40 -2.59
C LYS A 539 6.01 -34.30 -3.17
N ILE A 540 4.75 -33.94 -2.94
CA ILE A 540 3.61 -34.65 -3.54
C ILE A 540 3.67 -34.57 -5.07
N ARG A 541 4.01 -33.41 -5.64
CA ARG A 541 4.18 -33.23 -7.09
C ARG A 541 5.23 -34.18 -7.67
N ASP A 542 6.26 -34.50 -6.89
CA ASP A 542 7.31 -35.42 -7.31
C ASP A 542 6.89 -36.89 -7.26
N ILE A 543 5.98 -37.29 -6.38
CA ILE A 543 5.59 -38.70 -6.17
C ILE A 543 4.25 -39.08 -6.82
N ILE A 544 3.46 -38.10 -7.26
CA ILE A 544 2.21 -38.33 -7.99
C ILE A 544 2.47 -38.58 -9.49
N SER A 545 1.68 -39.45 -10.12
CA SER A 545 1.74 -39.71 -11.56
C SER A 545 1.22 -38.51 -12.36
N ASP A 546 1.61 -38.36 -13.63
CA ASP A 546 1.20 -37.21 -14.45
C ASP A 546 -0.31 -37.16 -14.71
N ASN A 547 -1.00 -38.29 -14.66
CA ASN A 547 -2.46 -38.38 -14.73
C ASN A 547 -3.13 -38.46 -13.35
N GLY A 548 -2.34 -38.36 -12.28
CA GLY A 548 -2.78 -38.54 -10.91
C GLY A 548 -3.72 -37.45 -10.42
N VAL A 549 -4.46 -37.73 -9.35
CA VAL A 549 -5.30 -36.73 -8.66
C VAL A 549 -4.80 -36.46 -7.24
N LEU A 550 -4.67 -35.18 -6.90
CA LEU A 550 -4.44 -34.71 -5.55
C LEU A 550 -5.76 -34.22 -4.96
N ILE A 551 -6.10 -34.71 -3.77
CA ILE A 551 -7.30 -34.31 -3.02
C ILE A 551 -6.88 -33.79 -1.66
N VAL A 552 -7.20 -32.52 -1.37
CA VAL A 552 -6.84 -31.85 -0.12
C VAL A 552 -8.09 -31.29 0.55
N ALA A 553 -8.38 -31.69 1.78
CA ALA A 553 -9.40 -31.09 2.62
C ALA A 553 -8.76 -30.23 3.71
N VAL A 554 -9.26 -29.00 3.91
CA VAL A 554 -8.77 -28.05 4.90
C VAL A 554 -9.91 -27.20 5.51
N PRO A 555 -9.74 -26.67 6.73
CA PRO A 555 -10.62 -25.67 7.31
C PRO A 555 -10.69 -24.39 6.46
N ASN A 556 -11.87 -23.76 6.46
CA ASN A 556 -12.12 -22.53 5.72
C ASN A 556 -12.02 -21.29 6.61
N LEU A 557 -10.94 -20.54 6.47
CA LEU A 557 -10.73 -19.28 7.20
C LEU A 557 -11.82 -18.22 6.90
N ASN A 558 -12.47 -18.27 5.73
CA ASN A 558 -13.44 -17.27 5.30
C ASN A 558 -14.83 -17.43 5.95
N ASN A 559 -15.05 -18.34 6.89
CA ASN A 559 -16.38 -18.56 7.46
C ASN A 559 -16.80 -17.49 8.49
N LYS A 560 -17.07 -16.28 7.99
CA LYS A 560 -17.55 -15.13 8.77
C LYS A 560 -18.91 -15.39 9.43
N ILE A 561 -19.75 -16.25 8.85
CA ILE A 561 -21.07 -16.58 9.38
C ILE A 561 -20.92 -17.44 10.65
N SER A 562 -20.07 -18.48 10.61
CA SER A 562 -19.76 -19.27 11.81
C SER A 562 -19.13 -18.43 12.91
N GLN A 563 -18.27 -17.45 12.58
CA GLN A 563 -17.72 -16.51 13.58
C GLN A 563 -18.80 -15.63 14.23
N VAL A 564 -19.79 -15.15 13.47
CA VAL A 564 -20.91 -14.35 13.98
C VAL A 564 -21.84 -15.20 14.85
N ILE A 565 -22.19 -16.41 14.40
CA ILE A 565 -23.01 -17.36 15.16
C ILE A 565 -22.32 -17.73 16.47
N TYR A 566 -21.03 -18.07 16.41
CA TYR A 566 -20.23 -18.39 17.60
C TYR A 566 -20.21 -17.22 18.59
N ARG A 567 -20.00 -15.99 18.10
CA ARG A 567 -20.03 -14.79 18.94
C ARG A 567 -21.38 -14.56 19.60
N PHE A 568 -22.47 -14.81 18.88
CA PHE A 568 -23.82 -14.69 19.42
C PHE A 568 -24.12 -15.77 20.48
N LEU A 569 -23.76 -17.02 20.21
CA LEU A 569 -24.04 -18.16 21.09
C LEU A 569 -23.15 -18.21 22.34
N LYS A 570 -21.87 -17.83 22.22
CA LYS A 570 -20.86 -17.98 23.29
C LYS A 570 -20.47 -16.65 23.94
N GLY A 571 -20.95 -15.51 23.42
CA GLY A 571 -20.61 -14.18 23.93
C GLY A 571 -19.14 -13.79 23.76
N LYS A 572 -18.33 -14.59 23.06
CA LYS A 572 -16.89 -14.39 22.84
C LYS A 572 -16.53 -14.64 21.38
N ARG A 573 -15.44 -14.01 20.89
CA ARG A 573 -14.93 -14.29 19.55
C ARG A 573 -14.37 -15.72 19.48
N LEU A 574 -14.49 -16.33 18.31
CA LEU A 574 -13.79 -17.57 18.01
C LEU A 574 -12.31 -17.21 17.81
N HIS A 575 -11.44 -17.79 18.63
CA HIS A 575 -10.00 -17.64 18.49
C HIS A 575 -9.52 -18.48 17.30
N LEU A 576 -8.59 -17.96 16.51
CA LEU A 576 -7.98 -18.68 15.39
C LEU A 576 -6.90 -19.63 15.88
N PHE A 577 -6.14 -19.23 16.90
CA PHE A 577 -5.07 -20.04 17.46
C PHE A 577 -4.91 -19.82 18.97
N SER A 578 -4.84 -20.92 19.72
CA SER A 578 -4.38 -20.93 21.10
C SER A 578 -3.38 -22.05 21.33
N PRO A 579 -2.27 -21.84 22.06
CA PRO A 579 -1.38 -22.94 22.46
C PRO A 579 -2.08 -23.98 23.36
N ALA A 580 -3.22 -23.61 23.97
CA ALA A 580 -4.05 -24.52 24.75
C ALA A 580 -4.99 -25.38 23.88
N ASP A 581 -5.12 -25.09 22.58
CA ASP A 581 -5.97 -25.85 21.68
C ASP A 581 -5.53 -27.30 21.59
N ARG A 582 -6.52 -28.18 21.42
CA ARG A 582 -6.28 -29.62 21.29
C ARG A 582 -5.59 -29.96 19.98
N GLU A 583 -5.93 -29.24 18.90
CA GLU A 583 -5.39 -29.39 17.56
C GLU A 583 -4.80 -28.04 17.14
N LEU A 584 -3.51 -28.01 16.85
CA LEU A 584 -2.79 -26.78 16.52
C LEU A 584 -2.80 -26.60 15.00
N HIS A 585 -3.68 -25.74 14.48
CA HIS A 585 -3.61 -25.29 13.09
C HIS A 585 -2.51 -24.23 12.95
N LEU A 586 -1.46 -24.55 12.19
CA LEU A 586 -0.33 -23.66 11.95
C LEU A 586 -0.56 -22.77 10.73
N VAL A 587 -1.34 -23.25 9.77
CA VAL A 587 -1.62 -22.59 8.50
C VAL A 587 -3.13 -22.59 8.23
N PHE A 588 -3.64 -21.47 7.73
CA PHE A 588 -5.06 -21.27 7.47
C PHE A 588 -5.30 -20.95 6.00
N PHE A 589 -6.27 -21.66 5.41
CA PHE A 589 -6.57 -21.57 3.99
C PHE A 589 -7.92 -20.89 3.72
N THR A 590 -7.95 -20.21 2.58
CA THR A 590 -9.16 -19.80 1.88
C THR A 590 -9.15 -20.47 0.52
N PRO A 591 -10.29 -20.56 -0.19
CA PRO A 591 -10.32 -21.07 -1.56
C PRO A 591 -9.35 -20.35 -2.51
N ALA A 592 -9.06 -19.07 -2.27
CA ALA A 592 -8.11 -18.30 -3.06
C ALA A 592 -6.66 -18.62 -2.70
N SER A 593 -6.34 -18.70 -1.40
CA SER A 593 -4.96 -18.95 -0.98
C SER A 593 -4.52 -20.38 -1.29
N ILE A 594 -5.37 -21.40 -1.12
CA ILE A 594 -5.01 -22.78 -1.48
C ILE A 594 -4.76 -22.95 -2.99
N ARG A 595 -5.56 -22.30 -3.84
CA ARG A 595 -5.35 -22.30 -5.30
C ARG A 595 -3.98 -21.72 -5.65
N MET A 596 -3.58 -20.64 -4.96
CA MET A 596 -2.27 -20.02 -5.16
C MET A 596 -1.12 -20.95 -4.71
N VAL A 597 -1.24 -21.63 -3.57
CA VAL A 597 -0.19 -22.55 -3.11
C VAL A 597 -0.07 -23.76 -4.05
N LEU A 598 -1.20 -24.32 -4.50
CA LEU A 598 -1.22 -25.42 -5.48
C LEU A 598 -0.60 -25.02 -6.81
N ASP A 599 -0.94 -23.83 -7.33
CA ASP A 599 -0.32 -23.27 -8.54
C ASP A 599 1.21 -23.19 -8.41
N LYS A 600 1.68 -22.69 -7.26
CA LYS A 600 3.12 -22.61 -6.94
C LYS A 600 3.80 -23.97 -6.77
N ALA A 601 3.06 -24.99 -6.36
CA ALA A 601 3.55 -26.36 -6.25
C ALA A 601 3.50 -27.14 -7.58
N GLY A 602 2.97 -26.53 -8.67
CA GLY A 602 2.89 -27.17 -9.97
C GLY A 602 1.63 -28.03 -10.18
N PHE A 603 0.52 -27.64 -9.57
CA PHE A 603 -0.79 -28.27 -9.78
C PHE A 603 -1.79 -27.31 -10.41
N ASP A 604 -2.65 -27.87 -11.27
CA ASP A 604 -3.82 -27.19 -11.81
C ASP A 604 -5.08 -27.64 -11.04
N VAL A 605 -5.81 -26.65 -10.52
CA VAL A 605 -7.01 -26.92 -9.71
C VAL A 605 -8.20 -27.25 -10.60
N ILE A 606 -8.74 -28.46 -10.44
CA ILE A 606 -9.93 -28.94 -11.13
C ILE A 606 -11.17 -28.29 -10.52
N GLU A 607 -11.39 -28.48 -9.22
CA GLU A 607 -12.55 -27.96 -8.50
C GLU A 607 -12.23 -27.65 -7.03
N VAL A 608 -13.03 -26.77 -6.44
CA VAL A 608 -13.06 -26.50 -4.99
C VAL A 608 -14.51 -26.65 -4.55
N VAL A 609 -14.76 -27.60 -3.65
CA VAL A 609 -16.11 -27.98 -3.22
C VAL A 609 -16.17 -28.10 -1.69
N PRO A 610 -17.36 -28.10 -1.07
CA PRO A 610 -17.46 -28.16 0.39
C PRO A 610 -17.05 -29.53 0.94
N ASP A 611 -16.37 -29.57 2.09
CA ASP A 611 -16.11 -30.85 2.77
C ASP A 611 -17.33 -31.28 3.58
N TYR A 612 -17.87 -32.45 3.25
CA TYR A 612 -19.06 -33.02 3.88
C TYR A 612 -18.74 -34.08 4.95
N GLY A 613 -17.53 -34.02 5.54
CA GLY A 613 -17.06 -34.90 6.61
C GLY A 613 -17.89 -34.92 7.90
N CYS A 614 -18.88 -34.03 8.07
CA CYS A 614 -19.65 -33.92 9.32
C CYS A 614 -20.56 -35.12 9.61
N ILE A 615 -20.35 -35.69 10.81
CA ILE A 615 -21.07 -36.87 11.33
C ILE A 615 -22.44 -36.48 11.91
N ARG A 616 -22.61 -35.25 12.42
CA ARG A 616 -23.85 -34.77 13.07
C ARG A 616 -24.92 -34.34 12.05
N TRP A 617 -26.17 -34.76 12.29
CA TRP A 617 -27.30 -34.47 11.39
C TRP A 617 -27.68 -32.98 11.32
N GLN A 618 -27.54 -32.23 12.42
CA GLN A 618 -27.81 -30.78 12.46
C GLN A 618 -26.86 -29.99 11.53
N GLU A 619 -25.58 -30.39 11.48
CA GLU A 619 -24.58 -29.82 10.57
C GLU A 619 -24.85 -30.19 9.11
N ARG A 620 -25.47 -31.34 8.82
CA ARG A 620 -25.90 -31.71 7.46
C ARG A 620 -27.03 -30.84 6.93
N LEU A 621 -27.96 -30.43 7.79
CA LEU A 621 -29.05 -29.52 7.42
C LEU A 621 -28.48 -28.14 7.08
N LEU A 622 -27.62 -27.61 7.95
CA LEU A 622 -26.86 -26.38 7.72
C LEU A 622 -26.04 -26.44 6.42
N ASN A 623 -25.31 -27.53 6.17
CA ASN A 623 -24.53 -27.71 4.95
C ASN A 623 -25.41 -27.81 3.68
N SER A 624 -26.63 -28.34 3.79
CA SER A 624 -27.59 -28.38 2.67
C SER A 624 -28.15 -26.99 2.35
N VAL A 625 -28.44 -26.18 3.37
CA VAL A 625 -28.83 -24.77 3.23
C VAL A 625 -27.68 -23.94 2.66
N ASN A 626 -26.45 -24.15 3.16
CA ASN A 626 -25.25 -23.49 2.64
C ASN A 626 -24.95 -23.89 1.18
N ARG A 627 -25.28 -25.12 0.76
CA ARG A 627 -25.19 -25.55 -0.64
C ARG A 627 -26.18 -24.80 -1.52
N LEU A 628 -27.44 -24.67 -1.09
CA LEU A 628 -28.42 -23.88 -1.83
C LEU A 628 -27.98 -22.42 -1.92
N PHE A 629 -27.46 -21.86 -0.83
CA PHE A 629 -26.89 -20.51 -0.81
C PHE A 629 -25.69 -20.36 -1.74
N TYR A 630 -24.77 -21.34 -1.78
CA TYR A 630 -23.64 -21.34 -2.71
C TYR A 630 -24.09 -21.42 -4.17
N LEU A 631 -25.04 -22.30 -4.49
CA LEU A 631 -25.59 -22.42 -5.85
C LEU A 631 -26.27 -21.13 -6.32
N ILE A 632 -26.88 -20.38 -5.39
CA ILE A 632 -27.56 -19.11 -5.68
C ILE A 632 -26.58 -17.92 -5.72
N SER A 633 -25.63 -17.86 -4.80
CA SER A 633 -24.79 -16.65 -4.57
C SER A 633 -23.35 -16.78 -5.04
N GLY A 634 -22.88 -17.99 -5.35
CA GLY A 634 -21.47 -18.31 -5.57
C GLY A 634 -20.57 -18.14 -4.34
N GLN A 635 -21.12 -17.82 -3.16
CA GLN A 635 -20.34 -17.61 -1.94
C GLN A 635 -20.17 -18.90 -1.14
N MET A 636 -18.91 -19.28 -0.90
CA MET A 636 -18.56 -20.48 -0.13
C MET A 636 -18.68 -20.21 1.37
N VAL A 637 -19.80 -20.63 1.95
CA VAL A 637 -20.11 -20.50 3.39
C VAL A 637 -20.11 -21.90 4.04
N PHE A 638 -18.95 -22.54 4.09
CA PHE A 638 -18.78 -23.84 4.74
C PHE A 638 -17.59 -23.77 5.70
N ASP A 639 -17.63 -24.57 6.78
CA ASP A 639 -16.56 -24.62 7.79
C ASP A 639 -15.25 -25.22 7.26
N ALA A 640 -15.34 -26.10 6.26
CA ALA A 640 -14.21 -26.71 5.57
C ALA A 640 -14.53 -26.89 4.07
N PHE A 641 -13.49 -27.00 3.24
CA PHE A 641 -13.62 -27.29 1.82
C PHE A 641 -12.57 -28.32 1.39
N GLU A 642 -12.85 -29.01 0.29
CA GLU A 642 -11.92 -29.90 -0.40
C GLU A 642 -11.54 -29.32 -1.77
N VAL A 643 -10.30 -29.56 -2.17
CA VAL A 643 -9.74 -29.15 -3.45
C VAL A 643 -9.24 -30.37 -4.18
N HIS A 644 -9.65 -30.49 -5.45
CA HIS A 644 -9.16 -31.52 -6.37
C HIS A 644 -8.24 -30.86 -7.38
N ALA A 645 -7.04 -31.41 -7.54
CA ALA A 645 -6.04 -30.85 -8.44
C ALA A 645 -5.32 -31.96 -9.21
N ARG A 646 -4.81 -31.61 -10.39
CA ARG A 646 -3.95 -32.48 -11.20
C ARG A 646 -2.55 -31.89 -11.30
N PRO A 647 -1.52 -32.74 -11.39
CA PRO A 647 -0.19 -32.27 -11.68
C PRO A 647 -0.16 -31.56 -13.04
N ARG A 648 0.47 -30.39 -13.10
CA ARG A 648 0.66 -29.63 -14.34
C ARG A 648 1.66 -30.35 -15.24
N GLU A 649 1.38 -30.42 -16.53
CA GLU A 649 2.30 -30.99 -17.52
C GLU A 649 3.67 -30.27 -17.45
N ARG A 650 4.75 -31.05 -17.41
CA ARG A 650 6.12 -30.50 -17.49
C ARG A 650 6.34 -30.11 -18.95
N GLY A 651 6.19 -28.82 -19.25
CA GLY A 651 6.46 -28.25 -20.58
C GLY A 651 7.93 -28.26 -20.96
#